data_AF-A0ABD3HI37-F1
#
_entry.id   AF-A0ABD3HI37-F1
#
_cell.length_a   1.000
_cell.length_b   1.000
_cell.length_c   1.000
_cell.angle_alpha   90.00
_cell.angle_beta   90.00
_cell.angle_gamma   90.00
#
_symmetry.space_group_name_H-M   'P 1'
#
loop_
_entity.id
_entity.type
_entity.pdbx_description
1 polymer ?
#
loop_
_entity_poly.entity_id
_entity_poly.type
_entity_poly.pdbx_seq_one_letter_code
_entity_poly.pdbx_strand_id
1 'polypeptide(L)'
;MDSLSENGNPNGSKTSDFLSDPWRQPGSKYPSTRGLLEDDDVQKMRSMVPNHGIMQDQGLASPNLNPGEDELQAMCEYELFKLQQRDDSMVSEEKRHLALSVTKRFYESIKPNFLGFQGVINLSYSHLSAFLDVNVNNVGDPFVTGRTRNQSKFMERAVLDYFAALWRAEWPHDVWSQRPHPSKSLKLGPPANPSSYWGFVLSMGCTEGTLYGMWNGRDYLAGKIMLIDEHVDGGSEYHANGSSNGKPEPRFVTADQEPVPVDGGSEFYANGNSNGNPEAVDDGSEYHHAKRLGNGKRERINGVSQYHPKGYKNGKSEHIHRGFEHHANGYSNGKSNHIDREYGYHANGYSNGNSDTVDSGSEYHANGYSNGSSELITGKEFRTGSRSPYRRSKESRTPICFYSAESHYSLRKAMVVLKIKSFYDVATKRKFPVPKGFESWPKAVPSNDDGSINVESLAILVEEFARRGYPALICFNYGTTFKGAYDDVGKAADLLIPIFDKHKLLNRVFYYTDGKGVRRRVSRHGFWFHVDGALGAAHMPFLRMAQGNGMVDPEVPIPEFDFSLRGKKTDDYDYSDVEVVNSIAVSGHKWIGSPFPTGVYMTKSKYQIMPPEKPNYIGTPDTTFAGSRNGLASVVLWDYLSRHSFNDLMEKAVNTHNLAITLTKKLQVLNDLVERGQLHPNLSPPSLWVRRSPLSLGVVFRRPNESIMHKYTLCADELFVDGYLQKLTHAYTMEHVTLEQIERLIEDLCQEGAFDLEEDPETCLIKSRNRDSITQIGHSCPVLPQFIPQTHVELATLSEVIA
;
A
#
# COMPACT_ATOMS: atom_id res chain seq x y z
N MET A 1 33.75 -35.38 36.58
CA MET A 1 33.27 -36.75 36.86
C MET A 1 32.53 -36.70 38.18
N ASP A 2 31.45 -37.46 38.24
CA ASP A 2 30.55 -37.74 39.37
C ASP A 2 29.40 -36.75 39.66
N SER A 3 28.26 -37.17 39.11
CA SER A 3 26.86 -37.14 39.60
C SER A 3 26.52 -36.44 40.92
N LEU A 4 25.38 -35.73 40.92
CA LEU A 4 24.16 -36.18 41.61
C LEU A 4 22.95 -35.33 41.20
N SER A 5 21.88 -36.02 40.82
CA SER A 5 20.51 -35.54 40.66
C SER A 5 19.85 -35.31 42.01
N GLU A 6 19.07 -34.24 42.18
CA GLU A 6 17.80 -34.32 42.89
C GLU A 6 16.88 -33.13 42.56
N ASN A 7 15.61 -33.47 42.35
CA ASN A 7 14.51 -32.63 41.93
C ASN A 7 14.08 -31.63 43.02
N GLY A 8 13.69 -30.44 42.57
CA GLY A 8 12.98 -29.48 43.40
C GLY A 8 12.27 -28.43 42.54
N ASN A 9 11.23 -28.85 41.81
CA ASN A 9 10.23 -27.92 41.29
C ASN A 9 9.26 -27.58 42.43
N PRO A 10 9.03 -26.29 42.71
CA PRO A 10 7.68 -25.87 43.05
C PRO A 10 7.26 -24.67 42.21
N ASN A 11 6.25 -24.91 41.37
CA ASN A 11 5.12 -24.03 41.11
C ASN A 11 5.41 -22.53 40.91
N GLY A 12 5.39 -22.14 39.64
CA GLY A 12 4.23 -21.44 39.11
C GLY A 12 4.00 -20.03 39.63
N SER A 13 4.74 -19.05 39.11
CA SER A 13 4.18 -17.74 38.82
C SER A 13 4.03 -17.61 37.30
N LYS A 14 2.82 -17.86 36.79
CA LYS A 14 2.41 -17.24 35.53
C LYS A 14 2.30 -15.74 35.81
N THR A 15 3.42 -15.02 35.73
CA THR A 15 3.38 -13.58 35.49
C THR A 15 2.79 -13.43 34.09
N SER A 16 1.53 -13.01 34.02
CA SER A 16 0.97 -12.50 32.77
C SER A 16 1.87 -11.34 32.32
N ASP A 17 2.61 -11.54 31.24
CA ASP A 17 3.56 -10.54 30.75
C ASP A 17 2.80 -9.26 30.37
N PHE A 18 3.08 -8.17 31.08
CA PHE A 18 2.60 -6.81 30.76
C PHE A 18 2.97 -6.39 29.33
N LEU A 19 4.00 -7.02 28.75
CA LEU A 19 4.47 -6.81 27.40
C LEU A 19 3.68 -7.59 26.33
N SER A 20 2.83 -8.55 26.75
CA SER A 20 2.09 -9.45 25.85
C SER A 20 0.63 -9.05 25.60
N ASP A 21 0.07 -8.14 26.41
CA ASP A 21 -1.29 -7.59 26.22
C ASP A 21 -1.35 -6.11 26.66
N PRO A 22 -1.09 -5.14 25.75
CA PRO A 22 -1.03 -3.72 26.08
C PRO A 22 -2.40 -3.02 26.22
N TRP A 23 -3.50 -3.69 25.91
CA TRP A 23 -4.76 -3.03 25.55
C TRP A 23 -5.94 -3.54 26.38
N ARG A 24 -6.10 -2.99 27.59
CA ARG A 24 -7.37 -3.14 28.33
C ARG A 24 -8.25 -1.90 28.18
N GLN A 25 -9.57 -2.12 28.21
CA GLN A 25 -10.59 -1.09 28.00
C GLN A 25 -10.51 0.06 29.03
N PRO A 26 -10.97 1.28 28.65
CA PRO A 26 -11.10 2.40 29.57
C PRO A 26 -11.85 2.00 30.85
N GLY A 27 -11.26 2.29 32.02
CA GLY A 27 -11.85 2.00 33.33
C GLY A 27 -11.45 0.68 33.99
N SER A 28 -10.64 -0.16 33.34
CA SER A 28 -10.06 -1.34 33.98
C SER A 28 -8.74 -1.00 34.69
N LYS A 29 -8.59 -1.39 35.97
CA LYS A 29 -7.34 -1.21 36.72
C LYS A 29 -6.21 -1.98 36.02
N TYR A 30 -5.13 -1.29 35.62
CA TYR A 30 -3.89 -1.94 35.22
C TYR A 30 -3.38 -2.84 36.37
N PRO A 31 -2.72 -3.98 36.09
CA PRO A 31 -1.95 -4.68 37.11
C PRO A 31 -0.99 -3.67 37.76
N SER A 32 -0.81 -3.73 39.07
CA SER A 32 0.08 -2.78 39.75
C SER A 32 1.44 -2.76 39.06
N THR A 33 2.01 -1.58 38.84
CA THR A 33 3.38 -1.32 38.37
C THR A 33 4.48 -1.89 39.28
N ARG A 34 4.11 -2.67 40.31
CA ARG A 34 5.01 -3.34 41.25
C ARG A 34 5.89 -4.32 40.46
N GLY A 35 7.13 -3.92 40.22
CA GLY A 35 8.14 -4.68 39.49
C GLY A 35 8.43 -4.24 38.04
N LEU A 36 7.85 -3.15 37.53
CA LEU A 36 8.12 -2.64 36.17
C LEU A 36 9.31 -1.67 36.09
N LEU A 37 9.72 -1.10 37.22
CA LEU A 37 10.95 -0.32 37.43
C LEU A 37 11.50 -0.62 38.82
N GLU A 38 12.78 -0.32 39.05
CA GLU A 38 13.38 -0.40 40.38
C GLU A 38 12.76 0.68 41.29
N ASP A 39 12.70 0.43 42.60
CA ASP A 39 12.10 1.36 43.58
C ASP A 39 12.73 2.78 43.49
N ASP A 40 13.97 2.87 43.03
CA ASP A 40 14.73 4.10 42.81
C ASP A 40 14.11 5.02 41.74
N ASP A 41 13.51 4.47 40.66
CA ASP A 41 12.86 5.29 39.62
C ASP A 41 11.59 5.97 40.15
N VAL A 42 10.82 5.23 40.96
CA VAL A 42 9.61 5.74 41.62
C VAL A 42 9.97 6.80 42.66
N GLN A 43 11.05 6.56 43.42
CA GLN A 43 11.57 7.55 44.37
C GLN A 43 12.11 8.80 43.66
N LYS A 44 12.84 8.65 42.55
CA LYS A 44 13.36 9.76 41.73
C LYS A 44 12.20 10.63 41.22
N MET A 45 11.15 10.04 40.64
CA MET A 45 9.98 10.81 40.19
C MET A 45 9.22 11.48 41.33
N ARG A 46 9.07 10.81 42.48
CA ARG A 46 8.48 11.45 43.67
C ARG A 46 9.34 12.60 44.20
N SER A 47 10.66 12.50 44.12
CA SER A 47 11.59 13.56 44.53
C SER A 47 11.62 14.76 43.57
N MET A 48 11.16 14.58 42.33
CA MET A 48 10.99 15.65 41.34
C MET A 48 9.74 16.51 41.60
N VAL A 49 8.81 16.06 42.45
CA VAL A 49 7.65 16.83 42.90
C VAL A 49 8.11 17.76 44.02
N PRO A 50 8.12 19.09 43.86
CA PRO A 50 8.60 20.00 44.89
C PRO A 50 7.76 19.90 46.18
N ASN A 51 8.42 19.76 47.33
CA ASN A 51 7.78 20.04 48.62
C ASN A 51 7.48 21.54 48.69
N HIS A 52 6.23 21.89 48.99
CA HIS A 52 5.72 23.26 49.00
C HIS A 52 6.70 24.29 49.60
N GLY A 53 7.06 25.26 48.78
CA GLY A 53 7.72 26.49 49.16
C GLY A 53 7.47 27.54 48.09
N ILE A 54 6.58 28.49 48.38
CA ILE A 54 6.33 29.66 47.55
C ILE A 54 7.67 30.40 47.36
N MET A 55 8.15 30.50 46.12
CA MET A 55 9.13 31.52 45.75
C MET A 55 8.52 32.46 44.71
N GLN A 56 8.09 33.62 45.21
CA GLN A 56 8.13 34.84 44.44
C GLN A 56 9.61 35.25 44.32
N ASP A 57 10.11 35.40 43.11
CA ASP A 57 11.16 36.39 42.86
C ASP A 57 11.09 36.88 41.40
N GLN A 58 10.63 38.11 41.21
CA GLN A 58 10.82 38.86 39.97
C GLN A 58 12.15 39.62 40.09
N GLY A 59 13.23 38.95 39.69
CA GLY A 59 14.51 39.60 39.45
C GLY A 59 14.55 40.23 38.06
N LEU A 60 14.66 41.55 37.99
CA LEU A 60 14.99 42.30 36.78
C LEU A 60 16.27 41.74 36.15
N ALA A 61 16.14 41.11 34.97
CA ALA A 61 17.27 40.57 34.22
C ALA A 61 18.13 41.70 33.66
N SER A 62 19.43 41.64 33.96
CA SER A 62 20.49 42.35 33.21
C SER A 62 20.42 42.01 31.72
N PRO A 63 20.90 42.88 30.81
CA PRO A 63 20.84 42.64 29.38
C PRO A 63 21.66 41.38 29.03
N ASN A 64 20.96 40.33 28.63
CA ASN A 64 21.54 39.03 28.34
C ASN A 64 22.30 39.10 27.01
N LEU A 65 23.59 38.77 27.01
CA LEU A 65 24.46 38.80 25.82
C LEU A 65 24.17 37.64 24.84
N ASN A 66 23.25 36.73 25.18
CA ASN A 66 22.76 35.67 24.31
C ASN A 66 21.23 35.59 24.40
N PRO A 67 20.48 35.85 23.31
CA PRO A 67 19.04 35.83 23.34
C PRO A 67 18.47 34.41 23.54
N GLY A 68 17.33 34.30 24.23
CA GLY A 68 16.58 33.06 24.42
C GLY A 68 15.86 32.58 23.14
N GLU A 69 15.27 31.38 23.15
CA GLU A 69 14.55 30.82 21.98
C GLU A 69 13.39 31.73 21.52
N ASP A 70 12.57 32.22 22.45
CA ASP A 70 11.46 33.13 22.13
C ASP A 70 11.95 34.46 21.53
N GLU A 71 13.07 34.98 22.03
CA GLU A 71 13.71 36.17 21.48
C GLU A 71 14.28 35.91 20.08
N LEU A 72 14.90 34.75 19.85
CA LEU A 72 15.34 34.32 18.52
C LEU A 72 14.17 34.14 17.55
N GLN A 73 13.05 33.58 18.02
CA GLN A 73 11.83 33.43 17.22
C GLN A 73 11.23 34.79 16.87
N ALA A 74 11.20 35.74 17.81
CA ALA A 74 10.79 37.11 17.55
C ALA A 74 11.76 37.81 16.57
N MET A 75 13.07 37.56 16.66
CA MET A 75 14.05 38.04 15.68
C MET A 75 13.87 37.38 14.30
N CYS A 76 13.25 36.21 14.22
CA CYS A 76 12.82 35.58 12.97
C CYS A 76 11.62 36.28 12.30
N GLU A 77 11.15 37.41 12.82
CA GLU A 77 10.09 38.24 12.21
C GLU A 77 10.46 38.74 10.80
N TYR A 78 9.42 38.94 9.99
CA TYR A 78 9.50 39.26 8.57
C TYR A 78 10.41 40.45 8.23
N GLU A 79 10.52 41.46 9.11
CA GLU A 79 11.32 42.66 8.88
C GLU A 79 12.81 42.37 8.65
N LEU A 80 13.40 41.43 9.39
CA LEU A 80 14.80 41.03 9.23
C LEU A 80 15.05 40.36 7.87
N PHE A 81 14.02 39.72 7.31
CA PHE A 81 14.10 38.95 6.06
C PHE A 81 13.53 39.70 4.85
N LYS A 82 13.04 40.93 5.02
CA LYS A 82 12.58 41.77 3.90
C LYS A 82 13.69 41.94 2.87
N LEU A 83 13.39 41.46 1.67
CA LEU A 83 14.19 41.64 0.47
C LEU A 83 14.03 43.07 -0.08
N GLN A 84 14.87 43.39 -1.07
CA GLN A 84 14.89 44.68 -1.79
C GLN A 84 13.47 45.21 -2.08
N GLN A 85 13.29 46.49 -1.79
CA GLN A 85 12.05 47.22 -2.08
C GLN A 85 12.20 47.98 -3.41
N ARG A 86 11.13 48.67 -3.85
CA ARG A 86 11.06 49.35 -5.17
C ARG A 86 12.07 50.49 -5.37
N ASP A 87 12.91 50.80 -4.38
CA ASP A 87 13.92 51.86 -4.40
C ASP A 87 15.31 51.35 -4.86
N ASP A 88 15.37 50.13 -5.39
CA ASP A 88 16.59 49.45 -5.83
C ASP A 88 17.66 49.25 -4.74
N SER A 89 17.33 49.45 -3.45
CA SER A 89 18.28 49.20 -2.35
C SER A 89 18.56 47.71 -2.14
N MET A 90 19.83 47.30 -2.23
CA MET A 90 20.23 45.93 -1.89
C MET A 90 20.14 45.70 -0.38
N VAL A 91 19.86 44.46 0.03
CA VAL A 91 20.02 44.05 1.43
C VAL A 91 21.50 44.20 1.81
N SER A 92 21.79 44.98 2.86
CA SER A 92 23.17 45.20 3.30
C SER A 92 23.82 43.89 3.74
N GLU A 93 25.15 43.82 3.64
CA GLU A 93 25.90 42.64 4.06
C GLU A 93 25.73 42.36 5.56
N GLU A 94 25.66 43.41 6.38
CA GLU A 94 25.40 43.31 7.82
C GLU A 94 24.02 42.70 8.08
N LYS A 95 22.97 43.18 7.39
CA LYS A 95 21.61 42.64 7.54
C LYS A 95 21.56 41.18 7.08
N ARG A 96 22.22 40.84 5.97
CA ARG A 96 22.31 39.46 5.48
C ARG A 96 23.02 38.54 6.47
N HIS A 97 24.17 38.94 7.01
CA HIS A 97 24.89 38.17 8.02
C HIS A 97 24.10 38.01 9.31
N LEU A 98 23.41 39.06 9.76
CA LEU A 98 22.54 38.99 10.93
C LEU A 98 21.39 38.00 10.71
N ALA A 99 20.69 38.07 9.58
CA ALA A 99 19.58 37.18 9.24
C ALA A 99 20.01 35.70 9.22
N LEU A 100 21.15 35.38 8.59
CA LEU A 100 21.69 34.02 8.56
C LEU A 100 22.14 33.55 9.95
N SER A 101 22.75 34.42 10.74
CA SER A 101 23.21 34.09 12.10
C SER A 101 22.05 33.84 13.06
N VAL A 102 21.01 34.67 13.01
CA VAL A 102 19.76 34.50 13.78
C VAL A 102 19.10 33.18 13.38
N THR A 103 18.95 32.92 12.09
CA THR A 103 18.34 31.67 11.59
C THR A 103 19.11 30.43 12.07
N LYS A 104 20.45 30.46 12.00
CA LYS A 104 21.30 29.37 12.49
C LYS A 104 21.10 29.15 14.00
N ARG A 105 21.13 30.22 14.79
CA ARG A 105 20.94 30.16 16.25
C ARG A 105 19.54 29.66 16.63
N PHE A 106 18.51 30.08 15.92
CA PHE A 106 17.14 29.60 16.09
C PHE A 106 17.03 28.09 15.83
N TYR A 107 17.63 27.59 14.75
CA TYR A 107 17.66 26.14 14.53
C TYR A 107 18.49 25.40 15.57
N GLU A 108 19.57 25.98 16.09
CA GLU A 108 20.36 25.40 17.18
C GLU A 108 19.61 25.38 18.52
N SER A 109 18.76 26.37 18.80
CA SER A 109 17.97 26.42 20.05
C SER A 109 16.86 25.39 20.11
N ILE A 110 16.29 24.97 18.98
CA ILE A 110 15.23 23.96 18.92
C ILE A 110 15.77 22.53 19.21
N LYS A 111 17.02 22.24 18.82
CA LYS A 111 17.55 20.85 18.84
C LYS A 111 17.48 20.13 20.19
N PRO A 112 17.80 20.78 21.32
CA PRO A 112 17.82 20.11 22.63
C PRO A 112 16.47 19.58 23.10
N ASN A 113 15.36 20.03 22.54
CA ASN A 113 14.01 19.67 23.00
C ASN A 113 13.11 19.08 21.89
N PHE A 114 13.55 19.00 20.64
CA PHE A 114 12.70 18.52 19.54
C PHE A 114 12.29 17.04 19.70
N LEU A 115 11.03 16.80 20.05
CA LEU A 115 10.46 15.45 20.25
C LEU A 115 9.16 15.21 19.48
N GLY A 116 8.46 16.25 19.04
CA GLY A 116 7.08 16.11 18.55
C GLY A 116 6.89 15.61 17.13
N PHE A 117 7.95 15.44 16.34
CA PHE A 117 7.84 15.03 14.94
C PHE A 117 8.87 13.96 14.56
N GLN A 118 8.50 13.12 13.60
CA GLN A 118 9.28 11.98 13.14
C GLN A 118 10.40 12.36 12.14
N GLY A 119 11.16 13.41 12.43
CA GLY A 119 12.30 13.88 11.63
C GLY A 119 13.58 13.91 12.45
N VAL A 120 14.68 13.37 11.89
CA VAL A 120 16.02 13.51 12.49
C VAL A 120 16.54 14.92 12.23
N ILE A 121 16.88 15.63 13.30
CA ILE A 121 17.33 17.04 13.24
C ILE A 121 18.82 17.25 13.55
N ASN A 122 19.48 16.27 14.17
CA ASN A 122 20.94 16.28 14.36
C ASN A 122 21.62 15.71 13.11
N LEU A 123 21.80 16.57 12.12
CA LEU A 123 22.40 16.22 10.83
C LEU A 123 23.88 16.62 10.77
N SER A 124 24.70 15.77 10.13
CA SER A 124 26.12 16.04 9.89
C SER A 124 26.43 15.88 8.38
N TYR A 125 26.29 16.99 7.65
CA TYR A 125 26.49 17.07 6.19
C TYR A 125 27.34 18.26 5.74
N SER A 126 28.08 18.90 6.66
CA SER A 126 28.93 20.07 6.33
C SER A 126 30.02 19.74 5.31
N HIS A 127 30.46 18.48 5.23
CA HIS A 127 31.40 17.97 4.23
C HIS A 127 30.82 17.92 2.80
N LEU A 128 29.49 17.99 2.66
CA LEU A 128 28.82 18.08 1.36
C LEU A 128 28.61 19.54 0.90
N SER A 129 29.14 20.53 1.63
CA SER A 129 28.94 21.96 1.32
C SER A 129 29.39 22.36 -0.09
N ALA A 130 30.43 21.72 -0.63
CA ALA A 130 30.90 21.97 -2.00
C ALA A 130 29.83 21.65 -3.08
N PHE A 131 28.84 20.81 -2.78
CA PHE A 131 27.73 20.55 -3.70
C PHE A 131 26.71 21.70 -3.74
N LEU A 132 26.74 22.64 -2.79
CA LEU A 132 25.88 23.85 -2.82
C LEU A 132 26.30 24.82 -3.92
N ASP A 133 27.55 24.75 -4.40
CA ASP A 133 28.06 25.50 -5.56
C ASP A 133 27.79 24.80 -6.90
N VAL A 134 27.03 23.69 -6.89
CA VAL A 134 26.68 22.90 -8.08
C VAL A 134 25.17 22.83 -8.26
N ASN A 135 24.68 23.31 -9.40
CA ASN A 135 23.29 23.05 -9.80
C ASN A 135 23.17 21.59 -10.27
N VAL A 136 22.90 20.65 -9.36
CA VAL A 136 22.73 19.22 -9.69
C VAL A 136 21.27 18.93 -10.04
N ASN A 137 21.02 18.43 -11.25
CA ASN A 137 19.67 18.17 -11.74
C ASN A 137 19.53 16.78 -12.39
N ASN A 138 18.77 15.90 -11.75
CA ASN A 138 18.55 14.51 -12.21
C ASN A 138 17.36 14.38 -13.18
N VAL A 139 17.13 15.37 -14.06
CA VAL A 139 16.04 15.38 -15.05
C VAL A 139 15.78 14.00 -15.69
N GLY A 140 14.51 13.59 -15.70
CA GLY A 140 14.01 12.36 -16.33
C GLY A 140 14.42 11.06 -15.65
N ASP A 141 14.23 9.95 -16.35
CA ASP A 141 14.36 8.59 -15.82
C ASP A 141 15.74 8.30 -15.19
N PRO A 142 15.83 7.73 -13.97
CA PRO A 142 17.10 7.46 -13.28
C PRO A 142 18.05 6.49 -14.02
N PHE A 143 17.51 5.63 -14.88
CA PHE A 143 18.23 4.58 -15.59
C PHE A 143 18.60 4.95 -17.02
N VAL A 144 18.16 6.13 -17.50
CA VAL A 144 18.54 6.65 -18.81
C VAL A 144 19.37 7.92 -18.66
N THR A 145 20.62 7.85 -19.12
CA THR A 145 21.50 9.01 -19.24
C THR A 145 20.93 9.97 -20.28
N GLY A 146 20.48 11.15 -19.83
CA GLY A 146 19.97 12.22 -20.68
C GLY A 146 21.08 13.15 -21.19
N ARG A 147 20.67 14.32 -21.70
CA ARG A 147 21.59 15.37 -22.16
C ARG A 147 22.19 16.21 -21.03
N THR A 148 21.50 16.30 -19.90
CA THR A 148 21.97 17.00 -18.69
C THR A 148 23.16 16.26 -18.09
N ARG A 149 24.33 16.91 -18.07
CA ARG A 149 25.58 16.31 -17.56
C ARG A 149 25.82 16.53 -16.08
N ASN A 150 25.36 17.66 -15.54
CA ASN A 150 25.37 18.03 -14.13
C ASN A 150 24.28 17.27 -13.36
N GLN A 151 24.46 15.95 -13.24
CA GLN A 151 23.51 15.02 -12.61
C GLN A 151 24.25 14.02 -11.70
N SER A 152 23.52 13.43 -10.76
CA SER A 152 23.96 12.42 -9.80
C SER A 152 23.16 11.10 -9.90
N LYS A 153 22.55 10.80 -11.06
CA LYS A 153 21.77 9.58 -11.31
C LYS A 153 22.54 8.29 -11.02
N PHE A 154 23.86 8.30 -11.08
CA PHE A 154 24.68 7.14 -10.69
C PHE A 154 24.61 6.87 -9.19
N MET A 155 24.62 7.91 -8.35
CA MET A 155 24.35 7.77 -6.91
C MET A 155 22.89 7.44 -6.67
N GLU A 156 21.98 8.03 -7.45
CA GLU A 156 20.55 7.72 -7.38
C GLU A 156 20.29 6.22 -7.58
N ARG A 157 20.85 5.61 -8.63
CA ARG A 157 20.71 4.18 -8.88
C ARG A 157 21.28 3.33 -7.75
N ALA A 158 22.42 3.70 -7.18
CA ALA A 158 22.98 2.98 -6.02
C ALA A 158 22.05 3.05 -4.80
N VAL A 159 21.41 4.20 -4.55
CA VAL A 159 20.38 4.35 -3.50
C VAL A 159 19.16 3.47 -3.81
N LEU A 160 18.71 3.46 -5.07
CA LEU A 160 17.59 2.63 -5.49
C LEU A 160 17.88 1.13 -5.36
N ASP A 161 19.06 0.67 -5.77
CA ASP A 161 19.51 -0.71 -5.62
C ASP A 161 19.56 -1.12 -4.14
N TYR A 162 20.02 -0.22 -3.26
CA TYR A 162 20.02 -0.44 -1.82
C TYR A 162 18.60 -0.69 -1.28
N PHE A 163 17.65 0.19 -1.59
CA PHE A 163 16.26 0.01 -1.15
C PHE A 163 15.57 -1.17 -1.83
N ALA A 164 15.92 -1.49 -3.07
CA ALA A 164 15.39 -2.64 -3.78
C ALA A 164 15.81 -3.93 -3.06
N ALA A 165 17.08 -4.03 -2.68
CA ALA A 165 17.58 -5.15 -1.87
C ALA A 165 16.92 -5.17 -0.48
N LEU A 166 16.82 -4.02 0.20
CA LEU A 166 16.23 -3.89 1.54
C LEU A 166 14.76 -4.32 1.58
N TRP A 167 14.00 -4.00 0.53
CA TRP A 167 12.58 -4.34 0.36
C TRP A 167 12.36 -5.61 -0.47
N ARG A 168 13.42 -6.41 -0.66
CA ARG A 168 13.40 -7.71 -1.34
C ARG A 168 12.70 -7.66 -2.71
N ALA A 169 12.89 -6.57 -3.43
CA ALA A 169 12.52 -6.46 -4.83
C ALA A 169 13.49 -7.24 -5.70
N GLU A 170 13.08 -7.59 -6.92
CA GLU A 170 14.00 -8.18 -7.90
C GLU A 170 14.91 -7.09 -8.47
N TRP A 171 16.22 -7.24 -8.27
CA TRP A 171 17.25 -6.28 -8.69
C TRP A 171 18.43 -7.01 -9.36
N PRO A 172 19.23 -6.35 -10.22
CA PRO A 172 19.15 -4.94 -10.62
C PRO A 172 17.91 -4.63 -11.47
N HIS A 173 17.58 -3.34 -11.63
CA HIS A 173 16.57 -2.92 -12.59
C HIS A 173 16.95 -3.43 -13.98
N ASP A 174 16.05 -4.18 -14.61
CA ASP A 174 16.22 -4.59 -15.99
C ASP A 174 15.84 -3.41 -16.90
N VAL A 175 16.85 -2.58 -17.15
CA VAL A 175 16.70 -1.41 -18.02
C VAL A 175 16.26 -1.89 -19.39
N TRP A 176 15.34 -1.14 -20.00
CA TRP A 176 14.96 -1.22 -21.41
C TRP A 176 16.14 -1.16 -22.44
N SER A 177 17.42 -1.20 -22.01
CA SER A 177 18.62 -0.89 -22.79
C SER A 177 19.89 -1.73 -22.54
N GLN A 178 19.86 -2.96 -21.99
CA GLN A 178 21.11 -3.75 -21.82
C GLN A 178 21.51 -4.65 -23.01
N ARG A 179 21.43 -4.18 -24.27
CA ARG A 179 22.30 -4.70 -25.37
C ARG A 179 22.72 -3.60 -26.35
N PRO A 180 24.02 -3.46 -26.67
CA PRO A 180 24.50 -2.47 -27.64
C PRO A 180 24.18 -2.93 -29.08
N HIS A 181 23.65 -2.03 -29.92
CA HIS A 181 23.77 -2.14 -31.38
C HIS A 181 24.87 -1.17 -31.85
N PRO A 182 25.95 -1.61 -32.53
CA PRO A 182 27.08 -0.76 -32.91
C PRO A 182 26.77 0.35 -33.94
N SER A 183 25.50 0.55 -34.31
CA SER A 183 25.14 1.48 -35.40
C SER A 183 23.74 2.08 -35.33
N LYS A 184 22.98 1.94 -34.23
CA LYS A 184 21.60 2.43 -34.16
C LYS A 184 21.29 3.07 -32.81
N SER A 185 21.01 4.37 -32.83
CA SER A 185 20.60 5.17 -31.69
C SER A 185 19.14 4.85 -31.27
N LEU A 186 18.92 4.72 -29.96
CA LEU A 186 17.63 4.93 -29.27
C LEU A 186 16.44 4.05 -29.67
N LYS A 187 16.60 2.72 -29.82
CA LYS A 187 15.45 1.80 -29.73
C LYS A 187 15.58 0.91 -28.50
N LEU A 188 14.60 1.05 -27.60
CA LEU A 188 14.44 0.35 -26.33
C LEU A 188 13.55 -0.89 -26.54
N GLY A 189 13.89 -2.03 -25.92
CA GLY A 189 13.09 -3.28 -25.96
C GLY A 189 12.50 -3.59 -24.57
N PRO A 190 11.42 -4.38 -24.48
CA PRO A 190 10.76 -4.66 -23.19
C PRO A 190 11.73 -5.31 -22.21
N PRO A 191 11.58 -5.05 -20.90
CA PRO A 191 12.44 -5.66 -19.89
C PRO A 191 12.30 -7.18 -20.01
N ALA A 192 13.41 -7.90 -20.04
CA ALA A 192 13.43 -9.36 -20.02
C ALA A 192 12.86 -9.90 -18.70
N ASN A 193 13.04 -9.13 -17.61
CA ASN A 193 12.37 -9.34 -16.33
C ASN A 193 11.40 -8.18 -16.01
N PRO A 194 10.10 -8.32 -16.34
CA PRO A 194 9.07 -7.34 -15.98
C PRO A 194 8.81 -7.19 -14.48
N SER A 195 9.23 -8.17 -13.65
CA SER A 195 9.11 -8.12 -12.19
C SER A 195 10.28 -7.41 -11.51
N SER A 196 11.37 -7.10 -12.24
CA SER A 196 12.45 -6.23 -11.75
C SER A 196 11.90 -4.89 -11.25
N TYR A 197 12.57 -4.31 -10.25
CA TYR A 197 12.16 -3.05 -9.68
C TYR A 197 12.32 -1.90 -10.69
N TRP A 198 11.50 -0.86 -10.58
CA TRP A 198 11.74 0.48 -11.13
C TRP A 198 11.36 1.51 -10.07
N GLY A 199 12.10 2.60 -9.96
CA GLY A 199 11.86 3.63 -8.97
C GLY A 199 12.68 4.88 -9.23
N PHE A 200 12.50 5.90 -8.38
CA PHE A 200 13.24 7.16 -8.46
C PHE A 200 13.35 7.82 -7.08
N VAL A 201 14.39 8.64 -6.88
CA VAL A 201 14.54 9.49 -5.70
C VAL A 201 13.62 10.70 -5.82
N LEU A 202 12.86 10.96 -4.76
CA LEU A 202 11.86 12.01 -4.67
C LEU A 202 12.51 13.38 -4.51
N SER A 203 11.92 14.40 -5.14
CA SER A 203 12.32 15.80 -4.98
C SER A 203 11.55 16.52 -3.86
N MET A 204 10.41 15.95 -3.46
CA MET A 204 9.67 16.28 -2.24
C MET A 204 9.86 15.15 -1.21
N GLY A 205 8.98 15.08 -0.19
CA GLY A 205 8.86 13.91 0.67
C GLY A 205 7.96 12.80 0.10
N CYS A 206 7.57 11.84 0.94
CA CYS A 206 6.64 10.76 0.59
C CYS A 206 5.32 11.24 -0.04
N THR A 207 4.90 12.49 0.16
CA THR A 207 3.78 13.10 -0.58
C THR A 207 3.89 12.93 -2.10
N GLU A 208 5.08 13.12 -2.69
CA GLU A 208 5.32 12.87 -4.12
C GLU A 208 5.22 11.38 -4.45
N GLY A 209 5.79 10.52 -3.59
CA GLY A 209 5.76 9.06 -3.76
C GLY A 209 4.34 8.49 -3.68
N THR A 210 3.52 8.91 -2.71
CA THR A 210 2.11 8.54 -2.61
C THR A 210 1.33 9.08 -3.80
N LEU A 211 1.55 10.33 -4.20
CA LEU A 211 0.87 10.89 -5.38
C LEU A 211 1.19 10.08 -6.63
N TYR A 212 2.45 9.74 -6.87
CA TYR A 212 2.86 8.93 -8.01
C TYR A 212 2.33 7.50 -7.91
N GLY A 213 2.40 6.85 -6.74
CA GLY A 213 1.89 5.50 -6.52
C GLY A 213 0.38 5.40 -6.77
N MET A 214 -0.38 6.39 -6.30
CA MET A 214 -1.81 6.49 -6.53
C MET A 214 -2.15 6.82 -7.99
N TRP A 215 -1.35 7.66 -8.65
CA TRP A 215 -1.49 7.92 -10.10
C TRP A 215 -1.25 6.64 -10.90
N ASN A 216 -0.17 5.93 -10.60
CA ASN A 216 0.19 4.69 -11.25
C ASN A 216 -0.89 3.62 -11.08
N GLY A 217 -1.30 3.36 -9.83
CA GLY A 217 -2.38 2.43 -9.54
C GLY A 217 -3.70 2.81 -10.21
N ARG A 218 -4.07 4.09 -10.23
CA ARG A 218 -5.27 4.57 -10.95
C ARG A 218 -5.21 4.22 -12.43
N ASP A 219 -4.10 4.53 -13.10
CA ASP A 219 -3.97 4.36 -14.55
C ASP A 219 -3.84 2.88 -14.94
N TYR A 220 -3.09 2.10 -14.17
CA TYR A 220 -2.99 0.65 -14.32
C TYR A 220 -4.36 -0.01 -14.19
N LEU A 221 -5.08 0.28 -13.11
CA LEU A 221 -6.38 -0.34 -12.81
C LEU A 221 -7.50 0.14 -13.73
N ALA A 222 -7.42 1.36 -14.25
CA ALA A 222 -8.36 1.86 -15.27
C ALA A 222 -8.12 1.24 -16.66
N GLY A 223 -7.03 0.48 -16.84
CA GLY A 223 -6.66 -0.14 -18.10
C GLY A 223 -6.11 0.87 -19.11
N LYS A 224 -5.31 1.85 -18.67
CA LYS A 224 -4.53 2.69 -19.61
C LYS A 224 -3.32 1.93 -20.11
N ILE A 225 -2.82 2.23 -21.31
CA ILE A 225 -1.61 1.62 -21.87
C ILE A 225 -0.41 1.89 -20.92
N MET A 226 0.26 0.82 -20.49
CA MET A 226 1.52 0.91 -19.72
C MET A 226 2.71 0.90 -20.67
N LEU A 227 3.90 1.25 -20.17
CA LEU A 227 5.12 1.28 -20.98
C LEU A 227 5.44 -0.10 -21.61
N ILE A 228 5.20 -1.18 -20.85
CA ILE A 228 5.42 -2.57 -21.31
C ILE A 228 4.52 -2.98 -22.50
N ASP A 229 3.37 -2.34 -22.67
CA ASP A 229 2.39 -2.70 -23.69
C ASP A 229 2.79 -2.24 -25.10
N GLU A 230 3.67 -1.25 -25.26
CA GLU A 230 4.07 -0.79 -26.61
C GLU A 230 4.94 -1.81 -27.38
N HIS A 231 5.45 -2.86 -26.73
CA HIS A 231 6.59 -3.62 -27.24
C HIS A 231 6.35 -5.14 -27.40
N VAL A 232 5.10 -5.58 -27.53
CA VAL A 232 4.81 -6.97 -27.92
C VAL A 232 5.00 -7.12 -29.45
N ASP A 233 6.00 -7.89 -29.85
CA ASP A 233 6.80 -7.79 -31.09
C ASP A 233 6.15 -7.96 -32.48
N GLY A 234 6.95 -7.58 -33.51
CA GLY A 234 6.86 -7.96 -34.93
C GLY A 234 7.32 -6.86 -35.91
N GLY A 235 8.35 -7.12 -36.73
CA GLY A 235 9.17 -6.15 -37.48
C GLY A 235 8.55 -5.39 -38.68
N SER A 236 9.45 -4.80 -39.48
CA SER A 236 9.29 -3.95 -40.67
C SER A 236 8.85 -2.48 -40.50
N GLU A 237 9.63 -1.66 -41.21
CA GLU A 237 9.56 -0.21 -41.41
C GLU A 237 8.24 0.22 -42.03
N TYR A 238 7.72 1.38 -41.60
CA TYR A 238 6.99 2.26 -42.52
C TYR A 238 7.40 3.70 -42.25
N HIS A 239 8.13 4.26 -43.20
CA HIS A 239 8.21 5.70 -43.40
C HIS A 239 6.80 6.23 -43.63
N ALA A 240 6.34 7.14 -42.78
CA ALA A 240 5.20 7.99 -43.08
C ALA A 240 5.63 9.45 -42.85
N ASN A 241 6.08 10.09 -43.93
CA ASN A 241 5.93 11.53 -44.10
C ASN A 241 4.43 11.83 -43.99
N GLY A 242 3.99 12.32 -42.84
CA GLY A 242 2.59 12.63 -42.57
C GLY A 242 2.48 13.61 -41.43
N SER A 243 2.45 14.90 -41.76
CA SER A 243 1.99 15.96 -40.88
C SER A 243 0.61 15.57 -40.34
N SER A 244 0.53 15.21 -39.07
CA SER A 244 -0.74 15.13 -38.35
C SER A 244 -0.62 15.92 -37.05
N ASN A 245 -1.12 17.15 -37.11
CA ASN A 245 -1.47 18.00 -35.98
C ASN A 245 -2.65 17.39 -35.20
N GLY A 246 -2.47 16.20 -34.62
CA GLY A 246 -3.42 15.58 -33.71
C GLY A 246 -3.00 15.79 -32.27
N LYS A 247 -3.82 16.48 -31.47
CA LYS A 247 -3.64 16.55 -30.01
C LYS A 247 -3.52 15.12 -29.44
N PRO A 248 -2.61 14.85 -28.48
CA PRO A 248 -2.50 13.53 -27.86
C PRO A 248 -3.77 13.26 -27.03
N GLU A 249 -4.73 12.56 -27.60
CA GLU A 249 -5.84 12.01 -26.81
C GLU A 249 -5.36 10.79 -26.01
N PRO A 250 -5.88 10.56 -24.79
CA PRO A 250 -5.52 9.39 -24.01
C PRO A 250 -5.90 8.13 -24.80
N ARG A 251 -4.91 7.30 -25.14
CA ARG A 251 -5.17 6.00 -25.77
C ARG A 251 -5.80 5.06 -24.75
N PHE A 252 -7.12 4.98 -24.74
CA PHE A 252 -7.86 4.05 -23.92
C PHE A 252 -7.83 2.66 -24.55
N VAL A 253 -7.51 1.65 -23.75
CA VAL A 253 -7.73 0.25 -24.10
C VAL A 253 -9.25 0.04 -24.15
N THR A 254 -9.83 -0.67 -25.12
CA THR A 254 -11.27 -1.02 -25.20
C THR A 254 -11.54 -2.39 -24.58
N ALA A 255 -12.72 -2.58 -23.99
CA ALA A 255 -13.22 -3.88 -23.54
C ALA A 255 -14.32 -4.28 -24.54
N ASP A 256 -14.36 -5.56 -24.90
CA ASP A 256 -14.78 -6.11 -26.19
C ASP A 256 -15.93 -5.46 -26.99
N GLN A 257 -15.75 -5.48 -28.32
CA GLN A 257 -16.62 -6.27 -29.19
C GLN A 257 -15.77 -7.30 -29.95
N GLU A 258 -16.39 -8.42 -30.36
CA GLU A 258 -15.81 -9.56 -31.08
C GLU A 258 -14.89 -9.19 -32.26
N PRO A 259 -13.98 -10.08 -32.71
CA PRO A 259 -12.98 -9.76 -33.73
C PRO A 259 -13.56 -9.75 -35.15
N VAL A 260 -13.19 -8.72 -35.92
CA VAL A 260 -13.17 -8.76 -37.39
C VAL A 260 -12.01 -9.68 -37.82
N PRO A 261 -12.18 -10.63 -38.76
CA PRO A 261 -11.10 -11.52 -39.15
C PRO A 261 -10.06 -10.76 -39.98
N VAL A 262 -8.78 -10.88 -39.60
CA VAL A 262 -7.64 -10.47 -40.44
C VAL A 262 -6.81 -11.72 -40.72
N ASP A 263 -6.65 -11.97 -42.01
CA ASP A 263 -5.94 -13.07 -42.64
C ASP A 263 -4.42 -13.05 -42.33
N GLY A 264 -3.80 -14.22 -42.24
CA GLY A 264 -2.34 -14.35 -42.29
C GLY A 264 -1.71 -15.22 -41.20
N GLY A 265 -1.68 -16.53 -41.42
CA GLY A 265 -0.86 -17.48 -40.69
C GLY A 265 -0.36 -18.60 -41.62
N SER A 266 0.96 -18.80 -41.63
CA SER A 266 1.73 -19.72 -42.46
C SER A 266 1.40 -21.20 -42.25
N GLU A 267 1.28 -21.96 -43.36
CA GLU A 267 0.98 -23.39 -43.41
C GLU A 267 2.24 -24.28 -43.45
N PHE A 268 2.25 -25.39 -42.69
CA PHE A 268 3.13 -26.55 -42.92
C PHE A 268 2.34 -27.67 -43.63
N TYR A 269 2.94 -28.29 -44.65
CA TYR A 269 2.30 -29.30 -45.51
C TYR A 269 2.90 -30.69 -45.28
N ALA A 270 2.04 -31.69 -45.03
CA ALA A 270 2.36 -33.10 -45.25
C ALA A 270 1.49 -33.66 -46.39
N ASN A 271 2.12 -34.24 -47.40
CA ASN A 271 1.47 -34.82 -48.58
C ASN A 271 1.38 -36.35 -48.42
N GLY A 272 0.16 -36.89 -48.38
CA GLY A 272 -0.07 -38.35 -48.44
C GLY A 272 -1.56 -38.69 -48.52
N ASN A 273 -1.93 -39.59 -49.42
CA ASN A 273 -3.29 -40.08 -49.64
C ASN A 273 -3.49 -41.35 -48.79
N SER A 274 -4.42 -41.36 -47.83
CA SER A 274 -4.82 -42.58 -47.12
C SER A 274 -6.32 -42.84 -47.28
N ASN A 275 -6.65 -43.87 -48.07
CA ASN A 275 -7.91 -44.57 -48.00
C ASN A 275 -7.70 -45.76 -47.06
N GLY A 276 -8.13 -45.63 -45.81
CA GLY A 276 -8.10 -46.71 -44.82
C GLY A 276 -9.35 -46.64 -43.97
N ASN A 277 -10.03 -47.77 -43.83
CA ASN A 277 -11.14 -47.98 -42.90
C ASN A 277 -10.57 -48.83 -41.74
N PRO A 278 -10.17 -48.25 -40.60
CA PRO A 278 -9.83 -49.03 -39.42
C PRO A 278 -11.04 -49.10 -38.49
N GLU A 279 -11.58 -50.29 -38.31
CA GLU A 279 -12.25 -50.66 -37.06
C GLU A 279 -11.16 -50.69 -35.97
N ALA A 280 -10.95 -49.57 -35.28
CA ALA A 280 -10.00 -49.48 -34.18
C ALA A 280 -10.62 -48.71 -33.01
N VAL A 281 -10.54 -49.31 -31.82
CA VAL A 281 -10.77 -48.63 -30.54
C VAL A 281 -9.56 -47.73 -30.29
N ASP A 282 -9.77 -46.42 -30.27
CA ASP A 282 -8.71 -45.42 -30.18
C ASP A 282 -8.67 -44.80 -28.78
N ASP A 283 -7.55 -44.96 -28.07
CA ASP A 283 -7.33 -44.52 -26.68
C ASP A 283 -6.35 -43.32 -26.56
N GLY A 284 -5.95 -42.72 -27.68
CA GLY A 284 -5.12 -41.51 -27.75
C GLY A 284 -5.86 -40.24 -28.20
N SER A 285 -5.30 -39.07 -27.91
CA SER A 285 -5.76 -37.76 -28.42
C SER A 285 -5.12 -37.46 -29.79
N GLU A 286 -5.89 -37.39 -30.87
CA GLU A 286 -5.40 -37.13 -32.24
C GLU A 286 -6.14 -36.00 -33.00
N TYR A 287 -5.41 -35.31 -33.89
CA TYR A 287 -5.90 -34.29 -34.84
C TYR A 287 -5.89 -34.83 -36.29
N HIS A 288 -7.02 -34.78 -37.01
CA HIS A 288 -7.12 -35.30 -38.39
C HIS A 288 -7.51 -34.24 -39.43
N HIS A 289 -6.73 -34.12 -40.52
CA HIS A 289 -7.02 -33.28 -41.69
C HIS A 289 -7.09 -34.12 -42.99
N ALA A 290 -8.21 -34.09 -43.72
CA ALA A 290 -8.36 -34.80 -45.01
C ALA A 290 -8.69 -33.84 -46.16
N LYS A 291 -7.89 -33.87 -47.24
CA LYS A 291 -7.92 -32.85 -48.33
C LYS A 291 -8.75 -33.18 -49.59
N ARG A 292 -9.52 -34.27 -49.69
CA ARG A 292 -10.60 -34.46 -50.71
C ARG A 292 -11.56 -35.63 -50.39
N LEU A 293 -12.60 -35.80 -51.23
CA LEU A 293 -13.83 -36.63 -51.09
C LEU A 293 -13.66 -37.98 -50.35
N GLY A 294 -14.56 -38.27 -49.41
CA GLY A 294 -14.64 -39.57 -48.72
C GLY A 294 -15.78 -39.62 -47.69
N ASN A 295 -16.56 -40.71 -47.70
CA ASN A 295 -17.63 -41.03 -46.73
C ASN A 295 -17.04 -41.87 -45.58
N GLY A 296 -17.39 -41.61 -44.33
CA GLY A 296 -16.88 -42.37 -43.18
C GLY A 296 -17.91 -42.56 -42.05
N LYS A 297 -17.88 -43.76 -41.42
CA LYS A 297 -18.64 -44.15 -40.22
C LYS A 297 -17.63 -44.41 -39.09
N ARG A 298 -17.89 -43.96 -37.86
CA ARG A 298 -17.04 -44.24 -36.67
C ARG A 298 -17.88 -44.67 -35.47
N GLU A 299 -17.37 -45.64 -34.71
CA GLU A 299 -17.98 -46.19 -33.50
C GLU A 299 -16.97 -46.19 -32.34
N ARG A 300 -17.38 -45.78 -31.13
CA ARG A 300 -16.62 -45.85 -29.85
C ARG A 300 -15.34 -45.00 -29.79
N ILE A 301 -15.48 -43.71 -29.48
CA ILE A 301 -14.35 -42.77 -29.29
C ILE A 301 -14.12 -42.50 -27.79
N ASN A 302 -12.92 -42.79 -27.27
CA ASN A 302 -12.58 -42.69 -25.85
C ASN A 302 -11.61 -41.53 -25.48
N GLY A 303 -11.19 -40.69 -26.44
CA GLY A 303 -10.29 -39.53 -26.25
C GLY A 303 -10.83 -38.19 -26.80
N VAL A 304 -10.14 -37.07 -26.52
CA VAL A 304 -10.48 -35.73 -27.07
C VAL A 304 -10.08 -35.67 -28.55
N SER A 305 -11.02 -35.32 -29.44
CA SER A 305 -10.78 -35.32 -30.89
C SER A 305 -11.36 -34.08 -31.59
N GLN A 306 -10.61 -33.53 -32.54
CA GLN A 306 -11.02 -32.41 -33.40
C GLN A 306 -11.09 -32.85 -34.88
N TYR A 307 -12.19 -32.50 -35.55
CA TYR A 307 -12.44 -32.90 -36.94
C TYR A 307 -12.61 -31.71 -37.88
N HIS A 308 -11.74 -31.59 -38.90
CA HIS A 308 -11.70 -30.45 -39.83
C HIS A 308 -11.90 -30.83 -41.31
N PRO A 309 -13.14 -31.06 -41.81
CA PRO A 309 -13.39 -31.32 -43.23
C PRO A 309 -13.50 -30.03 -44.07
N LYS A 310 -12.90 -30.04 -45.27
CA LYS A 310 -13.13 -29.05 -46.35
C LYS A 310 -13.85 -29.70 -47.54
N GLY A 311 -15.02 -29.18 -47.95
CA GLY A 311 -15.80 -29.62 -49.13
C GLY A 311 -17.14 -30.33 -48.85
N TYR A 312 -17.73 -30.96 -49.87
CA TYR A 312 -19.06 -31.63 -49.82
C TYR A 312 -18.95 -33.03 -49.17
N LYS A 313 -19.53 -33.27 -47.97
CA LYS A 313 -19.45 -34.59 -47.27
C LYS A 313 -20.66 -34.93 -46.37
N ASN A 314 -20.94 -36.24 -46.25
CA ASN A 314 -21.91 -36.87 -45.33
C ASN A 314 -21.16 -37.73 -44.28
N GLY A 315 -21.47 -37.61 -42.99
CA GLY A 315 -20.81 -38.38 -41.91
C GLY A 315 -21.75 -38.86 -40.80
N LYS A 316 -21.44 -40.01 -40.18
CA LYS A 316 -22.21 -40.62 -39.08
C LYS A 316 -21.27 -41.10 -37.96
N SER A 317 -21.55 -40.70 -36.71
CA SER A 317 -20.74 -41.04 -35.52
C SER A 317 -21.61 -41.57 -34.39
N GLU A 318 -21.17 -42.64 -33.71
CA GLU A 318 -21.92 -43.30 -32.63
C GLU A 318 -21.01 -43.57 -31.41
N HIS A 319 -21.50 -43.26 -30.19
CA HIS A 319 -20.87 -43.50 -28.88
C HIS A 319 -19.55 -42.74 -28.60
N ILE A 320 -19.67 -41.51 -28.05
CA ILE A 320 -18.52 -40.62 -27.73
C ILE A 320 -18.45 -40.36 -26.22
N HIS A 321 -17.32 -40.71 -25.57
CA HIS A 321 -17.17 -40.68 -24.11
C HIS A 321 -16.49 -39.41 -23.54
N ARG A 322 -15.69 -38.64 -24.30
CA ARG A 322 -15.02 -37.38 -23.85
C ARG A 322 -14.88 -36.35 -25.01
N GLY A 323 -14.80 -35.06 -24.65
CA GLY A 323 -15.07 -33.88 -25.51
C GLY A 323 -14.67 -33.92 -26.99
N PHE A 324 -15.58 -33.43 -27.85
CA PHE A 324 -15.48 -33.51 -29.31
C PHE A 324 -15.86 -32.19 -29.99
N GLU A 325 -15.00 -31.71 -30.89
CA GLU A 325 -15.26 -30.50 -31.70
C GLU A 325 -15.27 -30.80 -33.20
N HIS A 326 -16.31 -30.33 -33.89
CA HIS A 326 -16.50 -30.53 -35.31
C HIS A 326 -16.47 -29.20 -36.07
N HIS A 327 -15.52 -29.03 -36.99
CA HIS A 327 -15.24 -27.78 -37.70
C HIS A 327 -15.40 -27.95 -39.22
N ALA A 328 -16.58 -27.65 -39.78
CA ALA A 328 -16.88 -27.88 -41.20
C ALA A 328 -16.88 -26.58 -42.04
N ASN A 329 -16.19 -26.59 -43.18
CA ASN A 329 -16.27 -25.51 -44.18
C ASN A 329 -16.85 -26.07 -45.50
N GLY A 330 -18.11 -25.74 -45.83
CA GLY A 330 -18.83 -26.20 -47.03
C GLY A 330 -20.28 -26.69 -46.80
N TYR A 331 -20.81 -27.51 -47.72
CA TYR A 331 -22.12 -28.17 -47.60
C TYR A 331 -21.95 -29.49 -46.80
N SER A 332 -22.65 -29.64 -45.67
CA SER A 332 -22.47 -30.80 -44.77
C SER A 332 -23.78 -31.35 -44.18
N ASN A 333 -23.90 -32.69 -44.15
CA ASN A 333 -24.97 -33.42 -43.44
C ASN A 333 -24.35 -34.39 -42.42
N GLY A 334 -24.75 -34.28 -41.15
CA GLY A 334 -24.22 -35.13 -40.06
C GLY A 334 -25.30 -35.67 -39.13
N LYS A 335 -25.17 -36.93 -38.71
CA LYS A 335 -25.98 -37.56 -37.64
C LYS A 335 -25.07 -38.11 -36.53
N SER A 336 -25.37 -37.78 -35.28
CA SER A 336 -24.59 -38.20 -34.11
C SER A 336 -25.51 -38.77 -33.01
N ASN A 337 -25.18 -39.94 -32.47
CA ASN A 337 -25.97 -40.62 -31.43
C ASN A 337 -25.12 -40.91 -30.17
N HIS A 338 -25.67 -40.62 -28.98
CA HIS A 338 -25.11 -40.85 -27.64
C HIS A 338 -23.76 -40.14 -27.34
N ILE A 339 -23.84 -38.98 -26.69
CA ILE A 339 -22.69 -38.15 -26.28
C ILE A 339 -22.70 -37.91 -24.76
N ASP A 340 -21.62 -38.30 -24.08
CA ASP A 340 -21.52 -38.34 -22.60
C ASP A 340 -21.10 -36.98 -21.96
N ARG A 341 -20.30 -36.11 -22.62
CA ARG A 341 -19.88 -34.75 -22.13
C ARG A 341 -19.44 -33.78 -23.25
N GLU A 342 -19.58 -32.47 -23.01
CA GLU A 342 -19.20 -31.27 -23.81
C GLU A 342 -19.02 -31.46 -25.34
N TYR A 343 -19.95 -30.88 -26.11
CA TYR A 343 -19.98 -30.96 -27.58
C TYR A 343 -19.97 -29.57 -28.25
N GLY A 344 -19.03 -29.36 -29.18
CA GLY A 344 -18.91 -28.12 -29.97
C GLY A 344 -19.08 -28.36 -31.47
N TYR A 345 -20.04 -27.69 -32.11
CA TYR A 345 -20.23 -27.77 -33.57
C TYR A 345 -20.08 -26.40 -34.21
N HIS A 346 -19.08 -26.26 -35.09
CA HIS A 346 -18.73 -25.04 -35.79
C HIS A 346 -18.79 -25.25 -37.31
N ALA A 347 -19.70 -24.58 -38.00
CA ALA A 347 -19.86 -24.71 -39.45
C ALA A 347 -19.90 -23.35 -40.18
N ASN A 348 -19.16 -23.23 -41.29
CA ASN A 348 -19.30 -22.13 -42.25
C ASN A 348 -19.86 -22.70 -43.57
N GLY A 349 -21.12 -22.38 -43.90
CA GLY A 349 -21.84 -22.89 -45.09
C GLY A 349 -23.27 -23.37 -44.83
N TYR A 350 -23.85 -24.15 -45.76
CA TYR A 350 -25.18 -24.76 -45.63
C TYR A 350 -25.08 -26.09 -44.85
N SER A 351 -25.86 -26.26 -43.78
CA SER A 351 -25.74 -27.44 -42.89
C SER A 351 -27.10 -27.99 -42.44
N ASN A 352 -27.22 -29.33 -42.38
CA ASN A 352 -28.39 -30.06 -41.86
C ASN A 352 -27.90 -31.13 -40.87
N GLY A 353 -28.24 -31.00 -39.59
CA GLY A 353 -27.72 -31.88 -38.53
C GLY A 353 -28.78 -32.32 -37.52
N ASN A 354 -28.75 -33.59 -37.11
CA ASN A 354 -29.66 -34.16 -36.11
C ASN A 354 -28.86 -34.91 -35.04
N SER A 355 -29.16 -34.69 -33.76
CA SER A 355 -28.52 -35.37 -32.63
C SER A 355 -29.54 -35.98 -31.67
N ASP A 356 -29.32 -37.25 -31.30
CA ASP A 356 -30.16 -37.99 -30.37
C ASP A 356 -29.39 -38.20 -29.05
N THR A 357 -29.89 -37.62 -27.95
CA THR A 357 -29.41 -37.68 -26.54
C THR A 357 -28.02 -37.07 -26.24
N VAL A 358 -28.00 -36.01 -25.42
CA VAL A 358 -26.78 -35.31 -24.92
C VAL A 358 -26.89 -35.10 -23.40
N ASP A 359 -25.89 -35.53 -22.64
CA ASP A 359 -25.98 -35.60 -21.16
C ASP A 359 -25.50 -34.32 -20.42
N SER A 360 -24.64 -33.46 -21.02
CA SER A 360 -24.30 -32.12 -20.48
C SER A 360 -23.51 -31.22 -21.45
N GLY A 361 -23.83 -29.90 -21.47
CA GLY A 361 -23.07 -28.82 -22.13
C GLY A 361 -22.92 -28.91 -23.65
N SER A 362 -23.54 -28.01 -24.43
CA SER A 362 -23.35 -27.97 -25.89
C SER A 362 -23.36 -26.55 -26.44
N GLU A 363 -22.42 -26.26 -27.35
CA GLU A 363 -22.34 -25.00 -28.09
C GLU A 363 -22.46 -25.27 -29.60
N TYR A 364 -23.38 -24.56 -30.26
CA TYR A 364 -23.61 -24.62 -31.70
C TYR A 364 -23.35 -23.24 -32.31
N HIS A 365 -22.40 -23.17 -33.24
CA HIS A 365 -22.07 -21.95 -33.97
C HIS A 365 -22.09 -22.22 -35.48
N ALA A 366 -23.01 -21.60 -36.20
CA ALA A 366 -23.09 -21.70 -37.66
C ALA A 366 -23.08 -20.30 -38.28
N ASN A 367 -22.22 -20.08 -39.28
CA ASN A 367 -22.27 -18.92 -40.17
C ASN A 367 -22.78 -19.38 -41.55
N GLY A 368 -24.11 -19.34 -41.73
CA GLY A 368 -24.84 -19.77 -42.93
C GLY A 368 -26.29 -20.18 -42.65
N TYR A 369 -27.03 -20.69 -43.65
CA TYR A 369 -28.39 -21.26 -43.46
C TYR A 369 -28.29 -22.66 -42.82
N SER A 370 -28.99 -22.88 -41.70
CA SER A 370 -29.02 -24.15 -40.96
C SER A 370 -30.46 -24.61 -40.65
N ASN A 371 -30.69 -25.93 -40.66
CA ASN A 371 -31.93 -26.55 -40.18
C ASN A 371 -31.53 -27.78 -39.33
N GLY A 372 -32.04 -27.90 -38.11
CA GLY A 372 -31.65 -28.99 -37.20
C GLY A 372 -32.55 -29.08 -35.97
N SER A 373 -32.72 -30.29 -35.46
CA SER A 373 -33.55 -30.61 -34.28
C SER A 373 -32.75 -31.42 -33.26
N SER A 374 -33.03 -31.22 -31.97
CA SER A 374 -32.53 -32.05 -30.87
C SER A 374 -33.69 -32.53 -30.00
N GLU A 375 -33.73 -33.82 -29.70
CA GLU A 375 -34.70 -34.41 -28.77
C GLU A 375 -34.01 -34.81 -27.45
N LEU A 376 -34.63 -34.40 -26.33
CA LEU A 376 -34.28 -34.65 -24.91
C LEU A 376 -33.06 -33.90 -24.33
N ILE A 377 -33.35 -32.86 -23.54
CA ILE A 377 -32.44 -32.26 -22.54
C ILE A 377 -33.00 -32.63 -21.16
N THR A 378 -32.37 -33.57 -20.45
CA THR A 378 -32.75 -33.94 -19.08
C THR A 378 -31.87 -33.21 -18.06
N GLY A 379 -32.29 -32.00 -17.69
CA GLY A 379 -31.68 -31.22 -16.61
C GLY A 379 -32.32 -29.85 -16.51
N LYS A 380 -33.22 -29.66 -15.54
CA LYS A 380 -33.93 -28.40 -15.31
C LYS A 380 -32.93 -27.28 -14.97
N GLU A 381 -32.86 -26.25 -15.82
CA GLU A 381 -32.87 -24.86 -15.33
C GLU A 381 -33.36 -23.88 -16.41
N PHE A 382 -34.23 -22.97 -15.98
CA PHE A 382 -34.99 -22.02 -16.77
C PHE A 382 -34.09 -20.94 -17.40
N ARG A 383 -34.31 -20.64 -18.68
CA ARG A 383 -33.83 -19.40 -19.31
C ARG A 383 -34.69 -18.21 -18.87
N THR A 384 -34.10 -17.28 -18.12
CA THR A 384 -34.29 -15.83 -18.34
C THR A 384 -32.97 -15.10 -18.05
N GLY A 385 -32.19 -14.82 -19.10
CA GLY A 385 -31.22 -13.72 -19.17
C GLY A 385 -30.10 -13.63 -18.13
N SER A 386 -29.13 -14.56 -18.10
CA SER A 386 -27.84 -14.30 -17.46
C SER A 386 -26.90 -13.60 -18.44
N ARG A 387 -26.88 -12.26 -18.40
CA ARG A 387 -25.80 -11.48 -19.02
C ARG A 387 -24.47 -11.88 -18.37
N SER A 388 -23.46 -12.22 -19.17
CA SER A 388 -22.07 -12.20 -18.71
C SER A 388 -21.76 -10.86 -18.03
N PRO A 389 -21.16 -10.84 -16.81
CA PRO A 389 -21.01 -9.60 -16.03
C PRO A 389 -19.98 -8.62 -16.62
N TYR A 390 -19.08 -9.06 -17.50
CA TYR A 390 -18.04 -8.20 -18.11
C TYR A 390 -18.55 -7.45 -19.34
N ARG A 391 -19.67 -6.75 -19.18
CA ARG A 391 -20.24 -5.89 -20.22
C ARG A 391 -19.67 -4.48 -20.11
N ARG A 392 -18.51 -4.17 -20.73
CA ARG A 392 -17.99 -2.79 -20.95
C ARG A 392 -18.23 -1.81 -19.78
N SER A 393 -18.21 -2.28 -18.53
CA SER A 393 -18.87 -1.55 -17.46
C SER A 393 -17.93 -0.45 -17.02
N LYS A 394 -18.46 0.77 -16.88
CA LYS A 394 -17.71 1.92 -16.34
C LYS A 394 -17.04 1.57 -15.01
N GLU A 395 -17.68 0.67 -14.27
CA GLU A 395 -17.28 0.08 -13.00
C GLU A 395 -15.93 -0.64 -13.12
N SER A 396 -15.77 -1.53 -14.12
CA SER A 396 -14.52 -2.27 -14.39
C SER A 396 -13.30 -1.39 -14.67
N ARG A 397 -13.48 -0.09 -14.92
CA ARG A 397 -12.41 0.89 -15.18
C ARG A 397 -12.39 2.03 -14.17
N THR A 398 -13.15 1.92 -13.10
CA THR A 398 -13.21 2.92 -12.03
C THR A 398 -12.55 2.33 -10.79
N PRO A 399 -11.25 2.58 -10.56
CA PRO A 399 -10.60 2.19 -9.32
C PRO A 399 -11.27 2.85 -8.12
N ILE A 400 -11.46 2.06 -7.06
CA ILE A 400 -12.01 2.52 -5.78
C ILE A 400 -10.91 2.49 -4.74
N CYS A 401 -10.70 3.63 -4.09
CA CYS A 401 -9.66 3.77 -3.08
C CYS A 401 -10.15 3.30 -1.71
N PHE A 402 -9.38 2.45 -1.07
CA PHE A 402 -9.52 1.99 0.31
C PHE A 402 -8.30 2.41 1.11
N TYR A 403 -8.52 3.00 2.29
CA TYR A 403 -7.49 3.52 3.16
C TYR A 403 -8.07 3.66 4.57
N SER A 404 -7.22 3.55 5.58
CA SER A 404 -7.63 3.64 6.98
C SER A 404 -8.07 5.06 7.36
N ALA A 405 -8.80 5.19 8.47
CA ALA A 405 -9.09 6.48 9.08
C ALA A 405 -7.82 7.25 9.52
N GLU A 406 -6.73 6.52 9.79
CA GLU A 406 -5.44 7.02 10.28
C GLU A 406 -4.48 7.45 9.15
N SER A 407 -4.92 7.37 7.90
CA SER A 407 -4.08 7.68 6.74
C SER A 407 -3.77 9.16 6.65
N HIS A 408 -2.49 9.47 6.38
CA HIS A 408 -2.00 10.83 6.33
C HIS A 408 -2.76 11.70 5.31
N TYR A 409 -2.94 12.98 5.61
CA TYR A 409 -3.74 13.89 4.78
C TYR A 409 -3.22 14.01 3.33
N SER A 410 -1.94 13.72 3.07
CA SER A 410 -1.37 13.72 1.71
C SER A 410 -2.11 12.77 0.78
N LEU A 411 -2.60 11.64 1.30
CA LEU A 411 -3.41 10.70 0.52
C LEU A 411 -4.72 11.33 0.05
N ARG A 412 -5.44 12.03 0.94
CA ARG A 412 -6.67 12.75 0.56
C ARG A 412 -6.39 13.82 -0.48
N LYS A 413 -5.29 14.58 -0.34
CA LYS A 413 -4.84 15.54 -1.35
C LYS A 413 -4.57 14.85 -2.70
N ALA A 414 -3.85 13.73 -2.69
CA ALA A 414 -3.57 12.94 -3.89
C ALA A 414 -4.87 12.46 -4.57
N MET A 415 -5.82 11.95 -3.80
CA MET A 415 -7.12 11.53 -4.33
C MET A 415 -7.88 12.66 -5.00
N VAL A 416 -7.91 13.85 -4.40
CA VAL A 416 -8.55 15.05 -4.97
C VAL A 416 -7.87 15.45 -6.29
N VAL A 417 -6.53 15.58 -6.28
CA VAL A 417 -5.75 15.97 -7.47
C VAL A 417 -5.93 14.97 -8.61
N LEU A 418 -5.89 13.67 -8.29
CA LEU A 418 -5.97 12.59 -9.28
C LEU A 418 -7.40 12.17 -9.62
N LYS A 419 -8.41 12.78 -8.99
CA LYS A 419 -9.83 12.44 -9.12
C LYS A 419 -10.12 10.96 -8.84
N ILE A 420 -9.41 10.38 -7.88
CA ILE A 420 -9.62 9.02 -7.40
C ILE A 420 -10.81 9.02 -6.44
N LYS A 421 -11.71 8.06 -6.59
CA LYS A 421 -12.95 7.99 -5.81
C LYS A 421 -12.74 7.14 -4.56
N SER A 422 -13.24 7.61 -3.42
CA SER A 422 -13.34 6.77 -2.22
C SER A 422 -14.49 5.76 -2.37
N PHE A 423 -14.41 4.66 -1.61
CA PHE A 423 -15.52 3.71 -1.52
C PHE A 423 -16.78 4.38 -0.94
N TYR A 424 -16.63 5.25 0.08
CA TYR A 424 -17.74 5.98 0.69
C TYR A 424 -18.53 6.83 -0.31
N ASP A 425 -17.83 7.65 -1.12
CA ASP A 425 -18.48 8.56 -2.06
C ASP A 425 -19.27 7.78 -3.12
N VAL A 426 -18.70 6.67 -3.60
CA VAL A 426 -19.34 5.84 -4.61
C VAL A 426 -20.52 5.09 -4.03
N ALA A 427 -20.37 4.47 -2.87
CA ALA A 427 -21.45 3.75 -2.20
C ALA A 427 -22.64 4.66 -1.88
N THR A 428 -22.38 5.82 -1.29
CA THR A 428 -23.42 6.80 -0.92
C THR A 428 -24.12 7.34 -2.17
N LYS A 429 -23.37 7.75 -3.19
CA LYS A 429 -23.93 8.28 -4.43
C LYS A 429 -24.74 7.24 -5.21
N ARG A 430 -24.30 5.98 -5.19
CA ARG A 430 -25.00 4.86 -5.85
C ARG A 430 -26.07 4.22 -4.98
N LYS A 431 -26.20 4.64 -3.72
CA LYS A 431 -27.12 4.07 -2.71
C LYS A 431 -26.93 2.55 -2.57
N PHE A 432 -25.68 2.12 -2.44
CA PHE A 432 -25.39 0.71 -2.15
C PHE A 432 -25.88 0.33 -0.74
N PRO A 433 -26.41 -0.88 -0.55
CA PRO A 433 -26.77 -1.35 0.78
C PRO A 433 -25.55 -1.33 1.69
N VAL A 434 -25.75 -0.97 2.95
CA VAL A 434 -24.68 -0.99 3.96
C VAL A 434 -24.23 -2.45 4.15
N PRO A 435 -22.91 -2.74 4.11
CA PRO A 435 -22.42 -4.09 4.30
C PRO A 435 -22.77 -4.63 5.69
N LYS A 436 -22.94 -5.96 5.80
CA LYS A 436 -23.18 -6.60 7.09
C LYS A 436 -22.03 -6.29 8.05
N GLY A 437 -22.37 -5.94 9.29
CA GLY A 437 -21.39 -5.54 10.32
C GLY A 437 -21.17 -4.03 10.43
N PHE A 438 -21.84 -3.23 9.60
CA PHE A 438 -21.78 -1.76 9.66
C PHE A 438 -23.18 -1.17 9.85
N GLU A 439 -23.31 -0.14 10.69
CA GLU A 439 -24.54 0.63 10.84
C GLU A 439 -24.73 1.63 9.69
N SER A 440 -23.62 2.18 9.18
CA SER A 440 -23.59 3.08 8.03
C SER A 440 -22.28 2.91 7.25
N TRP A 441 -22.22 3.44 6.02
CA TRP A 441 -20.98 3.45 5.24
C TRP A 441 -19.93 4.33 5.92
N PRO A 442 -18.77 3.78 6.36
CA PRO A 442 -17.75 4.59 6.99
C PRO A 442 -17.02 5.45 5.94
N LYS A 443 -16.56 6.66 6.33
CA LYS A 443 -15.86 7.59 5.41
C LYS A 443 -14.45 7.10 5.03
N ALA A 444 -13.87 6.22 5.83
CA ALA A 444 -12.59 5.55 5.64
C ALA A 444 -12.68 4.15 6.26
N VAL A 445 -11.76 3.24 5.94
CA VAL A 445 -11.75 1.91 6.56
C VAL A 445 -11.47 2.08 8.06
N PRO A 446 -12.24 1.44 8.95
CA PRO A 446 -11.97 1.49 10.39
C PRO A 446 -10.54 1.04 10.72
N SER A 447 -9.99 1.64 11.76
CA SER A 447 -8.71 1.23 12.34
C SER A 447 -8.95 0.47 13.65
N ASN A 448 -8.02 -0.39 14.00
CA ASN A 448 -7.90 -0.96 15.34
C ASN A 448 -7.49 0.14 16.34
N ASP A 449 -7.59 -0.15 17.64
CA ASP A 449 -7.28 0.82 18.69
C ASP A 449 -5.83 1.31 18.62
N ASP A 450 -4.91 0.43 18.22
CA ASP A 450 -3.50 0.74 18.00
C ASP A 450 -3.25 1.65 16.78
N GLY A 451 -4.25 1.92 15.94
CA GLY A 451 -4.15 2.76 14.74
C GLY A 451 -3.86 1.99 13.44
N SER A 452 -3.59 0.70 13.50
CA SER A 452 -3.47 -0.13 12.29
C SER A 452 -4.84 -0.30 11.62
N ILE A 453 -4.88 -0.50 10.32
CA ILE A 453 -6.13 -0.75 9.59
C ILE A 453 -6.79 -2.05 10.07
N ASN A 454 -8.11 -2.02 10.28
CA ASN A 454 -8.85 -3.23 10.57
C ASN A 454 -9.03 -4.05 9.28
N VAL A 455 -8.25 -5.13 9.16
CA VAL A 455 -8.12 -5.93 7.93
C VAL A 455 -9.41 -6.68 7.59
N GLU A 456 -10.17 -7.11 8.60
CA GLU A 456 -11.46 -7.77 8.44
C GLU A 456 -12.51 -6.81 7.87
N SER A 457 -12.58 -5.58 8.40
CA SER A 457 -13.42 -4.50 7.88
C SER A 457 -13.01 -4.11 6.46
N LEU A 458 -11.71 -4.04 6.18
CA LEU A 458 -11.19 -3.82 4.84
C LEU A 458 -11.71 -4.89 3.87
N ALA A 459 -11.62 -6.17 4.23
CA ALA A 459 -12.07 -7.28 3.39
C ALA A 459 -13.56 -7.18 3.05
N ILE A 460 -14.42 -6.91 4.05
CA ILE A 460 -15.87 -6.73 3.85
C ILE A 460 -16.15 -5.58 2.88
N LEU A 461 -15.50 -4.43 3.09
CA LEU A 461 -15.68 -3.25 2.25
C LEU A 461 -15.17 -3.50 0.83
N VAL A 462 -14.02 -4.16 0.66
CA VAL A 462 -13.45 -4.48 -0.65
C VAL A 462 -14.33 -5.46 -1.41
N GLU A 463 -14.82 -6.52 -0.76
CA GLU A 463 -15.69 -7.53 -1.38
C GLU A 463 -16.96 -6.91 -1.97
N GLU A 464 -17.55 -5.94 -1.27
CA GLU A 464 -18.75 -5.22 -1.73
C GLU A 464 -18.53 -4.48 -3.06
N PHE A 465 -17.32 -3.99 -3.31
CA PHE A 465 -16.97 -3.36 -4.59
C PHE A 465 -16.47 -4.37 -5.63
N ALA A 466 -15.69 -5.36 -5.20
CA ALA A 466 -15.18 -6.42 -6.05
C ALA A 466 -16.32 -7.20 -6.73
N ARG A 467 -17.37 -7.57 -5.99
CA ARG A 467 -18.55 -8.27 -6.54
C ARG A 467 -19.37 -7.45 -7.54
N ARG A 468 -19.11 -6.14 -7.63
CA ARG A 468 -19.69 -5.21 -8.63
C ARG A 468 -18.73 -4.92 -9.79
N GLY A 469 -17.58 -5.58 -9.81
CA GLY A 469 -16.55 -5.47 -10.84
C GLY A 469 -15.64 -4.25 -10.70
N TYR A 470 -15.66 -3.52 -9.57
CA TYR A 470 -14.74 -2.41 -9.36
C TYR A 470 -13.34 -2.93 -8.96
N PRO A 471 -12.26 -2.43 -9.59
CA PRO A 471 -10.91 -2.70 -9.11
C PRO A 471 -10.58 -1.92 -7.82
N ALA A 472 -9.73 -2.49 -6.96
CA ALA A 472 -9.38 -1.94 -5.65
C ALA A 472 -8.00 -1.28 -5.64
N LEU A 473 -7.94 -0.01 -5.27
CA LEU A 473 -6.69 0.70 -4.99
C LEU A 473 -6.58 0.84 -3.47
N ILE A 474 -5.58 0.22 -2.85
CA ILE A 474 -5.47 0.16 -1.39
C ILE A 474 -4.17 0.82 -0.96
N CYS A 475 -4.27 1.76 -0.03
CA CYS A 475 -3.12 2.43 0.57
C CYS A 475 -2.97 1.95 2.02
N PHE A 476 -1.90 1.20 2.28
CA PHE A 476 -1.51 0.74 3.60
C PHE A 476 -0.52 1.72 4.21
N ASN A 477 -0.72 2.08 5.47
CA ASN A 477 0.21 2.91 6.23
C ASN A 477 1.20 2.00 6.93
N TYR A 478 2.48 2.22 6.69
CA TYR A 478 3.54 1.50 7.38
C TYR A 478 4.30 2.49 8.27
N GLY A 479 3.66 2.83 9.40
CA GLY A 479 3.98 3.94 10.28
C GLY A 479 2.98 5.10 10.12
N THR A 480 1.75 4.94 10.66
CA THR A 480 0.73 6.01 10.70
C THR A 480 1.29 7.28 11.35
N THR A 481 0.81 8.45 10.94
CA THR A 481 1.47 9.71 11.32
C THR A 481 1.35 10.00 12.82
N PHE A 482 0.16 9.86 13.39
CA PHE A 482 -0.09 10.23 14.79
C PHE A 482 0.23 9.10 15.77
N LYS A 483 -0.23 7.87 15.50
CA LYS A 483 -0.04 6.72 16.41
C LYS A 483 1.24 5.91 16.14
N GLY A 484 1.84 6.03 14.95
CA GLY A 484 3.00 5.25 14.55
C GLY A 484 2.72 3.75 14.32
N ALA A 485 1.46 3.38 14.10
CA ALA A 485 1.04 2.01 13.81
C ALA A 485 1.48 1.48 12.43
N TYR A 486 1.52 0.15 12.29
CA TYR A 486 1.93 -0.53 11.06
C TYR A 486 0.80 -1.43 10.57
N ASP A 487 0.29 -1.16 9.36
CA ASP A 487 -0.71 -2.01 8.74
C ASP A 487 -0.09 -3.35 8.32
N ASP A 488 -0.74 -4.46 8.67
CA ASP A 488 -0.30 -5.80 8.28
C ASP A 488 -0.74 -6.12 6.84
N VAL A 489 0.15 -5.81 5.89
CA VAL A 489 -0.09 -6.00 4.46
C VAL A 489 -0.18 -7.50 4.12
N GLY A 490 0.57 -8.35 4.82
CA GLY A 490 0.53 -9.81 4.66
C GLY A 490 -0.84 -10.37 5.05
N LYS A 491 -1.32 -10.05 6.26
CA LYS A 491 -2.66 -10.45 6.72
C LYS A 491 -3.76 -9.89 5.81
N ALA A 492 -3.61 -8.68 5.29
CA ALA A 492 -4.54 -8.12 4.32
C ALA A 492 -4.54 -8.91 3.01
N ALA A 493 -3.38 -9.33 2.51
CA ALA A 493 -3.28 -10.15 1.32
C ALA A 493 -3.96 -11.52 1.51
N ASP A 494 -3.76 -12.16 2.67
CA ASP A 494 -4.38 -13.46 3.01
C ASP A 494 -5.90 -13.43 2.87
N LEU A 495 -6.56 -12.32 3.22
CA LEU A 495 -8.01 -12.16 3.06
C LEU A 495 -8.41 -11.67 1.65
N LEU A 496 -7.64 -10.75 1.07
CA LEU A 496 -8.06 -10.03 -0.14
C LEU A 496 -7.77 -10.78 -1.44
N ILE A 497 -6.69 -11.56 -1.53
CA ILE A 497 -6.36 -12.30 -2.75
C ILE A 497 -7.47 -13.32 -3.12
N PRO A 498 -8.01 -14.13 -2.19
CA PRO A 498 -9.15 -15.00 -2.48
C PRO A 498 -10.40 -14.23 -2.91
N ILE A 499 -10.67 -13.06 -2.31
CA ILE A 499 -11.79 -12.18 -2.71
C ILE A 499 -11.61 -11.70 -4.16
N PHE A 500 -10.39 -11.30 -4.54
CA PHE A 500 -10.11 -10.89 -5.90
C PHE A 500 -10.26 -12.04 -6.90
N ASP A 501 -9.86 -13.26 -6.55
CA ASP A 501 -10.05 -14.43 -7.42
C ASP A 501 -11.53 -14.78 -7.60
N LYS A 502 -12.27 -14.87 -6.49
CA LYS A 502 -13.73 -15.09 -6.45
C LYS A 502 -14.48 -14.14 -7.37
N HIS A 503 -14.03 -12.89 -7.47
CA HIS A 503 -14.64 -11.85 -8.30
C HIS A 503 -13.90 -11.57 -9.62
N LYS A 504 -13.04 -12.49 -10.08
CA LYS A 504 -12.35 -12.43 -11.39
C LYS A 504 -11.51 -11.17 -11.59
N LEU A 505 -10.92 -10.68 -10.49
CA LEU A 505 -10.01 -9.54 -10.48
C LEU A 505 -8.54 -9.97 -10.57
N LEU A 506 -8.15 -11.23 -10.35
CA LEU A 506 -6.75 -11.63 -10.56
C LEU A 506 -6.31 -11.60 -12.03
N ASN A 507 -7.24 -11.81 -12.96
CA ASN A 507 -6.97 -11.80 -14.41
C ASN A 507 -8.06 -11.02 -15.16
N ARG A 508 -7.80 -9.74 -15.44
CA ARG A 508 -8.66 -8.86 -16.22
C ARG A 508 -8.02 -8.63 -17.58
N VAL A 509 -8.79 -8.91 -18.63
CA VAL A 509 -8.34 -8.78 -20.01
C VAL A 509 -8.74 -7.42 -20.57
N PHE A 510 -7.82 -6.77 -21.27
CA PHE A 510 -8.06 -5.53 -22.00
C PHE A 510 -7.52 -5.62 -23.43
N TYR A 511 -8.12 -4.89 -24.38
CA TYR A 511 -7.71 -4.86 -25.78
C TYR A 511 -7.40 -3.45 -26.28
N TYR A 512 -6.22 -3.20 -26.87
CA TYR A 512 -5.89 -1.91 -27.47
C TYR A 512 -5.40 -2.09 -28.89
N THR A 513 -5.49 -1.04 -29.67
CA THR A 513 -4.82 -0.97 -30.96
C THR A 513 -3.46 -0.32 -30.76
N ASP A 514 -2.39 -1.02 -31.12
CA ASP A 514 -1.04 -0.47 -31.03
C ASP A 514 -0.78 0.61 -32.10
N GLY A 515 0.40 1.23 -32.05
CA GLY A 515 0.79 2.26 -33.01
C GLY A 515 0.88 1.78 -34.47
N LYS A 516 0.80 0.47 -34.71
CA LYS A 516 0.79 -0.15 -36.04
C LYS A 516 -0.61 -0.54 -36.52
N GLY A 517 -1.66 -0.22 -35.74
CA GLY A 517 -3.03 -0.59 -36.08
C GLY A 517 -3.40 -2.02 -35.69
N VAL A 518 -2.54 -2.76 -34.98
CA VAL A 518 -2.79 -4.16 -34.60
C VAL A 518 -3.54 -4.20 -33.27
N ARG A 519 -4.64 -4.98 -33.22
CA ARG A 519 -5.36 -5.25 -31.97
C ARG A 519 -4.53 -6.18 -31.09
N ARG A 520 -4.12 -5.68 -29.93
CA ARG A 520 -3.38 -6.38 -28.89
C ARG A 520 -4.29 -6.69 -27.72
N ARG A 521 -3.89 -7.70 -26.94
CA ARG A 521 -4.54 -8.12 -25.70
C ARG A 521 -3.52 -8.02 -24.56
N VAL A 522 -3.91 -7.43 -23.43
CA VAL A 522 -3.13 -7.40 -22.20
C VAL A 522 -3.96 -7.96 -21.03
N SER A 523 -3.31 -8.72 -20.15
CA SER A 523 -3.89 -9.19 -18.89
C SER A 523 -3.32 -8.39 -17.72
N ARG A 524 -4.18 -8.03 -16.76
CA ARG A 524 -3.81 -7.30 -15.54
C ARG A 524 -4.63 -7.78 -14.36
N HIS A 525 -4.08 -7.68 -13.16
CA HIS A 525 -4.89 -7.86 -11.97
C HIS A 525 -5.69 -6.59 -11.64
N GLY A 526 -6.64 -6.73 -10.73
CA GLY A 526 -7.70 -5.78 -10.40
C GLY A 526 -7.51 -5.11 -9.06
N PHE A 527 -6.30 -5.16 -8.53
CA PHE A 527 -5.96 -4.53 -7.27
C PHE A 527 -4.64 -3.77 -7.39
N TRP A 528 -4.40 -2.81 -6.50
CA TRP A 528 -3.11 -2.15 -6.37
C TRP A 528 -2.83 -1.89 -4.90
N PHE A 529 -1.81 -2.54 -4.35
CA PHE A 529 -1.39 -2.32 -2.97
C PHE A 529 -0.22 -1.34 -2.97
N HIS A 530 -0.50 -0.13 -2.49
CA HIS A 530 0.50 0.89 -2.23
C HIS A 530 0.82 0.90 -0.74
N VAL A 531 2.10 0.86 -0.39
CA VAL A 531 2.57 1.03 0.99
C VAL A 531 3.13 2.43 1.15
N ASP A 532 2.41 3.26 1.90
CA ASP A 532 2.94 4.52 2.44
C ASP A 532 3.83 4.19 3.63
N GLY A 533 5.09 3.89 3.33
CA GLY A 533 6.13 3.58 4.29
C GLY A 533 6.96 4.80 4.65
N ALA A 534 6.39 6.01 4.61
CA ALA A 534 7.11 7.26 4.83
C ALA A 534 8.11 7.20 5.99
N LEU A 535 7.70 6.57 7.10
CA LEU A 535 8.56 6.30 8.25
C LEU A 535 9.03 4.84 8.29
N GLY A 536 8.10 3.88 8.35
CA GLY A 536 8.39 2.48 8.71
C GLY A 536 9.25 1.74 7.70
N ALA A 537 9.13 2.04 6.40
CA ALA A 537 9.88 1.32 5.36
C ALA A 537 11.40 1.59 5.42
N ALA A 538 11.83 2.64 6.13
CA ALA A 538 13.25 2.94 6.33
C ALA A 538 13.90 2.12 7.46
N HIS A 539 13.14 1.68 8.48
CA HIS A 539 13.73 1.14 9.71
C HIS A 539 13.27 -0.28 10.08
N MET A 540 12.04 -0.66 9.73
CA MET A 540 11.51 -1.98 10.06
C MET A 540 12.29 -3.15 9.45
N PRO A 541 12.84 -3.07 8.22
CA PRO A 541 13.72 -4.11 7.71
C PRO A 541 14.92 -4.37 8.62
N PHE A 542 15.54 -3.32 9.19
CA PHE A 542 16.65 -3.46 10.12
C PHE A 542 16.21 -4.00 11.47
N LEU A 543 15.02 -3.62 11.97
CA LEU A 543 14.47 -4.22 13.20
C LEU A 543 14.23 -5.73 13.02
N ARG A 544 13.77 -6.16 11.85
CA ARG A 544 13.62 -7.57 11.49
C ARG A 544 14.97 -8.30 11.41
N MET A 545 15.97 -7.67 10.78
CA MET A 545 17.32 -8.23 10.77
C MET A 545 17.87 -8.37 12.19
N ALA A 546 17.65 -7.37 13.05
CA ALA A 546 18.06 -7.37 14.45
C ALA A 546 17.39 -8.51 15.24
N GLN A 547 16.10 -8.76 15.00
CA GLN A 547 15.39 -9.93 15.55
C GLN A 547 16.03 -11.25 15.08
N GLY A 548 16.33 -11.40 13.79
CA GLY A 548 17.02 -12.58 13.25
C GLY A 548 18.44 -12.78 13.81
N ASN A 549 19.07 -11.73 14.35
CA ASN A 549 20.37 -11.76 15.02
C ASN A 549 20.27 -11.83 16.55
N GLY A 550 19.07 -11.98 17.13
CA GLY A 550 18.85 -12.12 18.58
C GLY A 550 18.97 -10.82 19.37
N MET A 551 18.95 -9.65 18.71
CA MET A 551 18.96 -8.33 19.38
C MET A 551 17.57 -7.87 19.82
N VAL A 552 16.53 -8.47 19.24
CA VAL A 552 15.10 -8.22 19.54
C VAL A 552 14.46 -9.57 19.82
N ASP A 553 13.53 -9.60 20.78
CA ASP A 553 12.78 -10.80 21.12
C ASP A 553 12.09 -11.42 19.88
N PRO A 554 12.30 -12.71 19.58
CA PRO A 554 11.69 -13.38 18.43
C PRO A 554 10.16 -13.42 18.46
N GLU A 555 9.52 -13.26 19.63
CA GLU A 555 8.07 -13.26 19.76
C GLU A 555 7.43 -11.91 19.38
N VAL A 556 8.23 -10.86 19.20
CA VAL A 556 7.73 -9.54 18.79
C VAL A 556 7.28 -9.60 17.32
N PRO A 557 5.97 -9.46 17.02
CA PRO A 557 5.50 -9.59 15.64
C PRO A 557 5.89 -8.36 14.82
N ILE A 558 6.66 -8.56 13.75
CA ILE A 558 7.02 -7.51 12.79
C ILE A 558 6.24 -7.76 11.49
N PRO A 559 5.18 -6.97 11.20
CA PRO A 559 4.35 -7.19 10.03
C PRO A 559 5.15 -7.17 8.73
N GLU A 560 4.77 -7.99 7.76
CA GLU A 560 5.38 -7.98 6.43
C GLU A 560 4.73 -6.92 5.54
N PHE A 561 5.52 -6.24 4.70
CA PHE A 561 5.02 -5.14 3.88
C PHE A 561 5.63 -5.01 2.48
N ASP A 562 6.68 -5.76 2.15
CA ASP A 562 7.53 -5.44 1.01
C ASP A 562 7.30 -6.33 -0.23
N PHE A 563 8.15 -6.20 -1.25
CA PHE A 563 7.95 -6.83 -2.55
C PHE A 563 8.12 -8.36 -2.53
N SER A 564 8.58 -8.96 -1.42
CA SER A 564 8.62 -10.42 -1.29
C SER A 564 7.27 -11.04 -1.00
N LEU A 565 6.26 -10.25 -0.58
CA LEU A 565 4.93 -10.78 -0.28
C LEU A 565 4.31 -11.46 -1.50
N ARG A 566 3.80 -12.68 -1.27
CA ARG A 566 3.10 -13.52 -2.24
C ARG A 566 1.74 -13.93 -1.66
N GLY A 567 0.79 -14.24 -2.54
CA GLY A 567 -0.47 -14.84 -2.15
C GLY A 567 -0.24 -16.18 -1.44
N LYS A 568 -1.05 -16.46 -0.42
CA LYS A 568 -0.91 -17.67 0.37
C LYS A 568 -1.68 -18.83 -0.25
N LYS A 569 -1.10 -20.03 -0.18
CA LYS A 569 -1.80 -21.26 -0.55
C LYS A 569 -2.96 -21.55 0.40
N THR A 570 -4.09 -21.95 -0.17
CA THR A 570 -5.29 -22.43 0.53
C THR A 570 -5.50 -23.91 0.21
N ASP A 571 -6.49 -24.55 0.85
CA ASP A 571 -6.83 -25.94 0.56
C ASP A 571 -7.25 -26.16 -0.90
N ASP A 572 -7.94 -25.18 -1.50
CA ASP A 572 -8.53 -25.27 -2.84
C ASP A 572 -7.67 -24.64 -3.95
N TYR A 573 -6.82 -23.67 -3.62
CA TYR A 573 -6.08 -22.85 -4.59
C TYR A 573 -4.68 -22.48 -4.11
N ASP A 574 -3.73 -22.46 -5.04
CA ASP A 574 -2.37 -21.97 -4.82
C ASP A 574 -2.21 -20.55 -5.39
N TYR A 575 -1.98 -19.57 -4.52
CA TYR A 575 -1.77 -18.17 -4.89
C TYR A 575 -0.30 -17.75 -4.79
N SER A 576 0.65 -18.68 -4.65
CA SER A 576 2.08 -18.37 -4.46
C SER A 576 2.69 -17.52 -5.57
N ASP A 577 2.14 -17.58 -6.79
CA ASP A 577 2.59 -16.81 -7.94
C ASP A 577 2.02 -15.37 -7.97
N VAL A 578 1.05 -15.07 -7.11
CA VAL A 578 0.44 -13.75 -7.03
C VAL A 578 1.34 -12.82 -6.23
N GLU A 579 2.01 -11.91 -6.92
CA GLU A 579 2.73 -10.83 -6.27
C GLU A 579 1.77 -9.80 -5.68
N VAL A 580 1.94 -9.48 -4.40
CA VAL A 580 0.97 -8.71 -3.63
C VAL A 580 1.23 -7.20 -3.69
N VAL A 581 2.46 -6.77 -3.41
CA VAL A 581 2.79 -5.34 -3.27
C VAL A 581 3.15 -4.73 -4.61
N ASN A 582 2.46 -3.63 -4.97
CA ASN A 582 2.65 -2.96 -6.25
C ASN A 582 3.61 -1.77 -6.15
N SER A 583 3.56 -1.00 -5.07
CA SER A 583 4.50 0.10 -4.86
C SER A 583 4.73 0.46 -3.40
N ILE A 584 5.91 1.00 -3.11
CA ILE A 584 6.33 1.46 -1.79
C ILE A 584 6.88 2.88 -1.93
N ALA A 585 6.58 3.75 -0.97
CA ALA A 585 7.22 5.06 -0.86
C ALA A 585 7.78 5.27 0.56
N VAL A 586 8.90 5.97 0.67
CA VAL A 586 9.61 6.25 1.94
C VAL A 586 10.12 7.70 1.95
N SER A 587 10.18 8.33 3.12
CA SER A 587 10.82 9.64 3.29
C SER A 587 12.26 9.51 3.82
N GLY A 588 13.21 10.14 3.15
CA GLY A 588 14.60 10.21 3.61
C GLY A 588 14.82 11.20 4.76
N HIS A 589 14.03 12.27 4.83
CA HIS A 589 14.10 13.28 5.90
C HIS A 589 13.45 12.84 7.22
N LYS A 590 12.90 11.62 7.28
CA LYS A 590 12.32 11.05 8.50
C LYS A 590 13.38 10.28 9.30
N TRP A 591 13.35 8.94 9.26
CA TRP A 591 14.26 8.10 10.06
C TRP A 591 15.71 8.17 9.61
N ILE A 592 15.98 8.35 8.31
CA ILE A 592 17.34 8.47 7.77
C ILE A 592 17.98 9.81 8.15
N GLY A 593 17.23 10.91 7.98
CA GLY A 593 17.72 12.27 8.18
C GLY A 593 18.18 12.90 6.86
N SER A 594 17.67 14.09 6.57
CA SER A 594 18.05 14.86 5.38
C SER A 594 17.73 16.34 5.61
N PRO A 595 18.56 17.28 5.13
CA PRO A 595 18.35 18.71 5.37
C PRO A 595 17.15 19.29 4.59
N PHE A 596 16.52 18.51 3.72
CA PHE A 596 15.33 18.88 2.97
C PHE A 596 14.44 17.66 2.70
N PRO A 597 13.15 17.84 2.38
CA PRO A 597 12.29 16.74 1.99
C PRO A 597 12.83 15.98 0.79
N THR A 598 13.07 14.69 0.99
CA THR A 598 13.45 13.70 -0.03
C THR A 598 12.86 12.33 0.33
N GLY A 599 13.04 11.33 -0.53
CA GLY A 599 12.61 9.96 -0.33
C GLY A 599 12.87 9.06 -1.54
N VAL A 600 12.25 7.88 -1.53
CA VAL A 600 12.26 6.94 -2.66
C VAL A 600 10.84 6.50 -2.96
N TYR A 601 10.50 6.45 -4.24
CA TYR A 601 9.35 5.69 -4.75
C TYR A 601 9.85 4.46 -5.51
N MET A 602 9.21 3.32 -5.30
CA MET A 602 9.54 2.08 -5.99
C MET A 602 8.29 1.30 -6.39
N THR A 603 8.35 0.65 -7.55
CA THR A 603 7.37 -0.29 -8.10
C THR A 603 8.12 -1.30 -8.97
N LYS A 604 7.41 -2.03 -9.84
CA LYS A 604 8.00 -3.00 -10.78
C LYS A 604 7.95 -2.46 -12.20
N SER A 605 8.89 -2.88 -13.05
CA SER A 605 9.01 -2.44 -14.44
C SER A 605 7.71 -2.64 -15.23
N LYS A 606 6.97 -3.74 -15.01
CA LYS A 606 5.66 -3.99 -15.64
C LYS A 606 4.55 -2.99 -15.28
N TYR A 607 4.75 -2.20 -14.23
CA TYR A 607 3.81 -1.18 -13.79
C TYR A 607 4.22 0.24 -14.20
N GLN A 608 5.26 0.43 -15.02
CA GLN A 608 5.64 1.78 -15.47
C GLN A 608 4.55 2.40 -16.34
N ILE A 609 4.15 3.63 -16.00
CA ILE A 609 3.17 4.39 -16.78
C ILE A 609 3.80 4.83 -18.11
N MET A 610 3.00 4.89 -19.16
CA MET A 610 3.41 5.57 -20.39
C MET A 610 3.60 7.09 -20.12
N PRO A 611 4.77 7.66 -20.45
CA PRO A 611 4.99 9.11 -20.34
C PRO A 611 3.90 9.91 -21.06
N PRO A 612 3.40 11.03 -20.49
CA PRO A 612 2.43 11.89 -21.16
C PRO A 612 2.96 12.46 -22.47
N GLU A 613 4.26 12.75 -22.52
CA GLU A 613 4.98 13.28 -23.67
C GLU A 613 6.36 12.62 -23.81
N LYS A 614 6.99 12.76 -24.99
CA LYS A 614 8.37 12.32 -25.24
C LYS A 614 9.24 13.56 -25.50
N PRO A 615 9.67 14.31 -24.47
CA PRO A 615 10.44 15.53 -24.65
C PRO A 615 11.85 15.23 -25.19
N ASN A 616 12.08 15.55 -26.47
CA ASN A 616 13.37 15.28 -27.13
C ASN A 616 14.55 16.08 -26.55
N TYR A 617 14.29 17.23 -25.93
CA TYR A 617 15.34 18.16 -25.47
C TYR A 617 16.06 17.69 -24.20
N ILE A 618 15.43 16.84 -23.37
CA ILE A 618 16.10 16.27 -22.18
C ILE A 618 16.87 14.98 -22.51
N GLY A 619 16.52 14.30 -23.61
CA GLY A 619 17.18 13.07 -24.07
C GLY A 619 17.00 11.86 -23.16
N THR A 620 15.96 11.87 -22.32
CA THR A 620 15.60 10.78 -21.40
C THR A 620 14.07 10.73 -21.27
N PRO A 621 13.45 9.57 -21.04
CA PRO A 621 12.00 9.48 -20.83
C PRO A 621 11.51 10.31 -19.63
N ASP A 622 10.31 10.88 -19.75
CA ASP A 622 9.60 11.56 -18.67
C ASP A 622 8.71 10.57 -17.91
N THR A 623 9.34 9.70 -17.13
CA THR A 623 8.68 8.62 -16.39
C THR A 623 8.41 8.99 -14.92
N THR A 624 8.84 10.17 -14.47
CA THR A 624 8.78 10.59 -13.07
C THR A 624 7.67 11.62 -12.82
N PHE A 625 7.37 11.93 -11.55
CA PHE A 625 6.41 13.00 -11.25
C PHE A 625 7.01 14.38 -11.55
N ALA A 626 8.18 14.66 -11.00
CA ALA A 626 8.90 15.90 -11.23
C ALA A 626 9.67 15.87 -12.56
N GLY A 627 9.72 17.01 -13.25
CA GLY A 627 10.54 17.21 -14.46
C GLY A 627 12.02 17.42 -14.10
N SER A 628 12.36 18.60 -13.59
CA SER A 628 13.64 18.80 -12.87
C SER A 628 13.58 18.05 -11.55
N ARG A 629 14.62 17.28 -11.24
CA ARG A 629 14.67 16.44 -10.04
C ARG A 629 15.87 16.79 -9.17
N ASN A 630 15.67 16.74 -7.86
CA ASN A 630 16.67 17.08 -6.86
C ASN A 630 17.85 16.09 -6.93
N GLY A 631 18.95 16.49 -7.56
CA GLY A 631 20.16 15.66 -7.62
C GLY A 631 20.93 15.61 -6.29
N LEU A 632 20.83 16.66 -5.48
CA LEU A 632 21.47 16.71 -4.17
C LEU A 632 20.86 15.71 -3.18
N ALA A 633 19.55 15.43 -3.31
CA ALA A 633 18.88 14.35 -2.59
C ALA A 633 19.57 12.99 -2.75
N SER A 634 19.98 12.66 -3.98
CA SER A 634 20.69 11.40 -4.25
C SER A 634 22.07 11.37 -3.60
N VAL A 635 22.77 12.51 -3.58
CA VAL A 635 24.07 12.65 -2.91
C VAL A 635 23.93 12.46 -1.39
N VAL A 636 22.95 13.12 -0.77
CA VAL A 636 22.70 13.05 0.68
C VAL A 636 22.32 11.63 1.13
N LEU A 637 21.41 10.97 0.41
CA LEU A 637 21.00 9.60 0.73
C LEU A 637 22.14 8.61 0.51
N TRP A 638 22.89 8.76 -0.59
CA TRP A 638 24.06 7.91 -0.85
C TRP A 638 25.14 8.09 0.21
N ASP A 639 25.47 9.33 0.58
CA ASP A 639 26.45 9.63 1.64
C ASP A 639 26.03 8.96 2.96
N TYR A 640 24.77 9.13 3.37
CA TYR A 640 24.25 8.50 4.57
C TYR A 640 24.41 6.98 4.51
N LEU A 641 23.89 6.33 3.48
CA LEU A 641 23.91 4.87 3.37
C LEU A 641 25.33 4.31 3.22
N SER A 642 26.27 5.07 2.66
CA SER A 642 27.67 4.66 2.52
C SER A 642 28.47 4.69 3.83
N ARG A 643 27.98 5.45 4.83
CA ARG A 643 28.66 5.62 6.13
C ARG A 643 28.07 4.74 7.23
N HIS A 644 27.01 4.00 6.96
CA HIS A 644 26.37 3.13 7.95
C HIS A 644 26.29 1.70 7.42
N SER A 645 26.90 0.78 8.15
CA SER A 645 26.72 -0.65 7.92
C SER A 645 25.32 -1.11 8.30
N PHE A 646 24.94 -2.32 7.90
CA PHE A 646 23.69 -2.91 8.37
C PHE A 646 23.66 -3.08 9.89
N ASN A 647 24.81 -3.35 10.53
CA ASN A 647 24.90 -3.43 11.98
C ASN A 647 24.60 -2.07 12.63
N ASP A 648 25.18 -0.97 12.12
CA ASP A 648 24.91 0.37 12.63
C ASP A 648 23.40 0.71 12.52
N LEU A 649 22.78 0.32 11.40
CA LEU A 649 21.35 0.56 11.16
C LEU A 649 20.44 -0.34 12.00
N MET A 650 20.84 -1.59 12.29
CA MET A 650 20.16 -2.47 13.25
C MET A 650 20.26 -1.89 14.66
N GLU A 651 21.44 -1.48 15.10
CA GLU A 651 21.66 -0.85 16.41
C GLU A 651 20.82 0.44 16.54
N LYS A 652 20.79 1.28 15.50
CA LYS A 652 19.92 2.46 15.46
C LYS A 652 18.45 2.11 15.57
N ALA A 653 17.97 1.10 14.85
CA ALA A 653 16.58 0.66 14.88
C ALA A 653 16.18 0.12 16.28
N VAL A 654 17.06 -0.68 16.89
CA VAL A 654 16.87 -1.21 18.25
C VAL A 654 16.92 -0.10 19.29
N ASN A 655 17.89 0.82 19.20
CA ASN A 655 18.03 1.92 20.15
C ASN A 655 16.79 2.85 20.13
N THR A 656 16.36 3.28 18.94
CA THR A 656 15.16 4.13 18.80
C THR A 656 13.90 3.43 19.31
N HIS A 657 13.76 2.11 19.08
CA HIS A 657 12.68 1.30 19.62
C HIS A 657 12.73 1.17 21.17
N ASN A 658 13.91 0.94 21.73
CA ASN A 658 14.12 0.83 23.18
C ASN A 658 13.87 2.16 23.90
N LEU A 659 14.27 3.28 23.30
CA LEU A 659 13.94 4.61 23.83
C LEU A 659 12.42 4.84 23.84
N ALA A 660 11.68 4.38 22.82
CA ALA A 660 10.22 4.46 22.81
C ALA A 660 9.60 3.65 23.96
N ILE A 661 10.14 2.45 24.24
CA ILE A 661 9.74 1.63 25.40
C ILE A 661 10.01 2.39 26.70
N THR A 662 11.21 2.97 26.86
CA THR A 662 11.58 3.71 28.06
C THR A 662 10.69 4.93 28.29
N LEU A 663 10.43 5.72 27.23
CA LEU A 663 9.50 6.85 27.29
C LEU A 663 8.10 6.39 27.70
N THR A 664 7.61 5.29 27.13
CA THR A 664 6.30 4.71 27.47
C THR A 664 6.23 4.34 28.95
N LYS A 665 7.25 3.63 29.47
CA LYS A 665 7.31 3.24 30.88
C LYS A 665 7.29 4.46 31.81
N LYS A 666 8.10 5.49 31.51
CA LYS A 666 8.15 6.71 32.33
C LYS A 666 6.82 7.47 32.31
N LEU A 667 6.19 7.62 31.14
CA LEU A 667 4.86 8.23 31.02
C LEU A 667 3.78 7.43 31.76
N GLN A 668 3.84 6.10 31.73
CA GLN A 668 2.90 5.23 32.46
C GLN A 668 3.05 5.38 33.98
N VAL A 669 4.28 5.48 34.49
CA VAL A 669 4.49 5.76 35.92
C VAL A 669 3.92 7.13 36.28
N LEU A 670 4.13 8.14 35.43
CA LEU A 670 3.52 9.44 35.64
C LEU A 670 1.99 9.36 35.65
N ASN A 671 1.39 8.62 34.70
CA ASN A 671 -0.04 8.36 34.65
C ASN A 671 -0.57 7.71 35.93
N ASP A 672 0.13 6.71 36.47
CA ASP A 672 -0.22 6.06 37.74
C ASP A 672 -0.22 7.04 38.92
N LEU A 673 0.73 7.98 38.97
CA LEU A 673 0.79 9.01 40.00
C LEU A 673 -0.36 10.01 39.86
N VAL A 674 -0.68 10.42 38.63
CA VAL A 674 -1.82 11.26 38.27
C VAL A 674 -3.13 10.62 38.74
N GLU A 675 -3.39 9.37 38.36
CA GLU A 675 -4.64 8.65 38.68
C GLU A 675 -4.82 8.39 40.19
N ARG A 676 -3.72 8.33 40.95
CA ARG A 676 -3.74 8.17 42.42
C ARG A 676 -3.83 9.50 43.17
N GLY A 677 -3.87 10.63 42.47
CA GLY A 677 -3.84 11.96 43.10
C GLY A 677 -2.55 12.21 43.88
N GLN A 678 -1.44 11.60 43.48
CA GLN A 678 -0.12 11.72 44.12
C GLN A 678 0.73 12.84 43.50
N LEU A 679 0.17 13.57 42.54
CA LEU A 679 0.68 14.84 42.03
C LEU A 679 -0.13 16.00 42.60
N HIS A 680 0.30 17.23 42.34
CA HIS A 680 -0.20 18.42 43.02
C HIS A 680 -1.76 18.48 43.04
N PRO A 681 -2.39 18.75 44.21
CA PRO A 681 -3.84 18.61 44.41
C PRO A 681 -4.70 19.57 43.56
N ASN A 682 -4.12 20.66 43.08
CA ASN A 682 -4.83 21.63 42.21
C ASN A 682 -4.73 21.29 40.70
N LEU A 683 -4.10 20.17 40.30
CA LEU A 683 -3.43 20.10 38.99
C LEU A 683 -3.43 18.79 38.22
N SER A 684 -3.98 17.71 38.76
CA SER A 684 -3.83 16.41 38.10
C SER A 684 -5.03 16.14 37.20
N PRO A 685 -4.87 16.04 35.86
CA PRO A 685 -5.95 15.55 35.01
C PRO A 685 -6.38 14.15 35.47
N PRO A 686 -7.57 13.65 35.10
CA PRO A 686 -7.99 12.33 35.54
C PRO A 686 -7.10 11.20 35.01
N SER A 687 -6.37 11.41 33.91
CA SER A 687 -5.45 10.46 33.30
C SER A 687 -4.61 11.17 32.22
N LEU A 688 -3.44 10.61 31.90
CA LEU A 688 -2.58 11.01 30.79
C LEU A 688 -2.83 10.21 29.51
N TRP A 689 -3.71 9.19 29.55
CA TRP A 689 -4.09 8.39 28.38
C TRP A 689 -2.90 7.87 27.56
N VAL A 690 -1.86 7.43 28.24
CA VAL A 690 -0.59 7.01 27.61
C VAL A 690 -0.81 5.77 26.76
N ARG A 691 -0.44 5.85 25.47
CA ARG A 691 -0.61 4.79 24.49
C ARG A 691 0.61 4.71 23.59
N ARG A 692 1.01 3.49 23.26
CA ARG A 692 2.05 3.23 22.25
C ARG A 692 1.61 2.05 21.40
N SER A 693 1.48 2.27 20.09
CA SER A 693 1.22 1.18 19.15
C SER A 693 2.39 0.19 19.14
N PRO A 694 2.16 -1.11 18.92
CA PRO A 694 3.25 -2.09 18.88
C PRO A 694 4.35 -1.65 17.91
N LEU A 695 5.60 -1.79 18.34
CA LEU A 695 6.80 -1.38 17.61
C LEU A 695 6.98 0.12 17.31
N SER A 696 5.98 0.96 17.61
CA SER A 696 6.01 2.39 17.28
C SER A 696 7.20 3.09 17.94
N LEU A 697 7.76 4.06 17.20
CA LEU A 697 8.72 5.03 17.73
C LEU A 697 8.02 6.23 18.39
N GLY A 698 6.70 6.34 18.26
CA GLY A 698 5.87 7.39 18.84
C GLY A 698 5.11 6.91 20.07
N VAL A 699 5.02 7.75 21.09
CA VAL A 699 4.18 7.55 22.28
C VAL A 699 3.16 8.67 22.35
N VAL A 700 1.87 8.31 22.35
CA VAL A 700 0.72 9.22 22.44
C VAL A 700 0.37 9.41 23.90
N PHE A 701 0.09 10.65 24.31
CA PHE A 701 -0.35 10.98 25.67
C PHE A 701 -1.18 12.27 25.65
N ARG A 702 -1.74 12.63 26.80
CA ARG A 702 -2.54 13.84 27.00
C ARG A 702 -1.71 15.09 26.69
N ARG A 703 -2.32 16.01 25.94
CA ARG A 703 -1.71 17.30 25.61
C ARG A 703 -1.38 18.10 26.88
N PRO A 704 -0.11 18.48 27.12
CA PRO A 704 0.26 19.44 28.16
C PRO A 704 -0.06 20.87 27.76
N ASN A 705 0.23 21.83 28.63
CA ASN A 705 0.03 23.25 28.36
C ASN A 705 0.85 23.74 27.15
N GLU A 706 0.52 24.93 26.64
CA GLU A 706 1.18 25.49 25.45
C GLU A 706 2.69 25.70 25.60
N SER A 707 3.18 25.99 26.82
CA SER A 707 4.60 26.21 27.07
C SER A 707 5.41 24.93 26.85
N ILE A 708 4.93 23.79 27.36
CA ILE A 708 5.56 22.48 27.15
C ILE A 708 5.40 22.05 25.69
N MET A 709 4.22 22.28 25.10
CA MET A 709 3.97 21.98 23.69
C MET A 709 4.98 22.70 22.77
N HIS A 710 5.21 23.99 23.01
CA HIS A 710 6.15 24.80 22.26
C HIS A 710 7.60 24.35 22.52
N LYS A 711 8.01 24.23 23.79
CA LYS A 711 9.36 23.82 24.20
C LYS A 711 9.82 22.54 23.50
N TYR A 712 8.95 21.52 23.42
CA TYR A 712 9.30 20.21 22.85
C TYR A 712 8.89 20.04 21.37
N THR A 713 8.39 21.11 20.75
CA THR A 713 7.85 21.11 19.38
C THR A 713 6.81 20.01 19.18
N LEU A 714 5.96 19.78 20.19
CA LEU A 714 4.97 18.72 20.20
C LEU A 714 3.84 18.98 19.18
N CYS A 715 3.33 17.92 18.56
CA CYS A 715 2.15 18.04 17.73
C CYS A 715 0.87 17.95 18.57
N ALA A 716 -0.25 18.43 18.03
CA ALA A 716 -1.56 18.33 18.68
C ALA A 716 -2.53 17.58 17.79
N ASP A 717 -3.34 16.72 18.39
CA ASP A 717 -4.50 16.12 17.76
C ASP A 717 -5.65 15.98 18.77
N GLU A 718 -6.83 15.71 18.27
CA GLU A 718 -8.07 15.63 19.04
C GLU A 718 -8.84 14.36 18.70
N LEU A 719 -9.16 13.57 19.72
CA LEU A 719 -9.93 12.33 19.57
C LEU A 719 -11.22 12.40 20.38
N PHE A 720 -12.35 12.06 19.77
CA PHE A 720 -13.61 11.90 20.49
C PHE A 720 -13.76 10.45 20.94
N VAL A 721 -13.85 10.23 22.26
CA VAL A 721 -14.04 8.90 22.89
C VAL A 721 -15.22 8.99 23.85
N ASP A 722 -16.22 8.13 23.68
CA ASP A 722 -17.43 8.07 24.53
C ASP A 722 -18.15 9.43 24.71
N GLY A 723 -18.10 10.29 23.69
CA GLY A 723 -18.69 11.63 23.73
C GLY A 723 -17.80 12.72 24.33
N TYR A 724 -16.60 12.38 24.80
CA TYR A 724 -15.63 13.32 25.37
C TYR A 724 -14.48 13.62 24.40
N LEU A 725 -14.06 14.88 24.37
CA LEU A 725 -12.93 15.32 23.56
C LEU A 725 -11.62 15.11 24.32
N GLN A 726 -10.79 14.19 23.86
CA GLN A 726 -9.43 13.99 24.34
C GLN A 726 -8.47 14.83 23.51
N LYS A 727 -7.83 15.82 24.13
CA LYS A 727 -6.71 16.56 23.53
C LYS A 727 -5.44 15.75 23.71
N LEU A 728 -4.84 15.33 22.61
CA LEU A 728 -3.70 14.42 22.59
C LEU A 728 -2.48 15.08 21.94
N THR A 729 -1.33 14.54 22.28
CA THR A 729 -0.05 14.83 21.66
C THR A 729 0.75 13.53 21.50
N HIS A 730 1.91 13.59 20.85
CA HIS A 730 2.88 12.51 20.88
C HIS A 730 4.32 13.02 20.98
N ALA A 731 5.22 12.11 21.36
CA ALA A 731 6.66 12.28 21.22
C ALA A 731 7.26 11.08 20.47
N TYR A 732 8.16 11.36 19.53
CA TYR A 732 8.87 10.38 18.71
C TYR A 732 10.33 10.23 19.14
N THR A 733 10.80 9.00 19.30
CA THR A 733 12.17 8.67 19.67
C THR A 733 13.03 8.44 18.42
N MET A 734 13.34 9.52 17.73
CA MET A 734 14.24 9.53 16.55
C MET A 734 15.71 9.41 16.98
N GLU A 735 16.64 9.27 16.02
CA GLU A 735 18.07 9.05 16.30
C GLU A 735 18.71 10.11 17.20
N HIS A 736 18.27 11.37 17.10
CA HIS A 736 18.81 12.47 17.89
C HIS A 736 18.32 12.47 19.34
N VAL A 737 17.31 11.65 19.68
CA VAL A 737 16.66 11.64 20.99
C VAL A 737 17.52 10.89 22.01
N THR A 738 17.76 11.51 23.16
CA THR A 738 18.51 10.91 24.28
C THR A 738 17.60 10.60 25.46
N LEU A 739 18.09 9.75 26.37
CA LEU A 739 17.43 9.50 27.66
C LEU A 739 17.27 10.80 28.46
N GLU A 740 18.27 11.69 28.41
CA GLU A 740 18.23 12.97 29.12
C GLU A 740 17.11 13.89 28.60
N GLN A 741 16.84 13.89 27.29
CA GLN A 741 15.70 14.61 26.72
C GLN A 741 14.36 14.04 27.20
N ILE A 742 14.27 12.71 27.27
CA ILE A 742 13.08 12.04 27.82
C ILE A 742 12.92 12.40 29.30
N GLU A 743 14.00 12.38 30.10
CA GLU A 743 13.94 12.73 31.52
C GLU A 743 13.49 14.19 31.73
N ARG A 744 14.02 15.15 30.96
CA ARG A 744 13.57 16.54 31.02
C ARG A 744 12.09 16.71 30.66
N LEU A 745 11.60 16.00 29.64
CA LEU A 745 10.17 16.02 29.30
C LEU A 745 9.34 15.52 30.49
N ILE A 746 9.73 14.41 31.11
CA ILE A 746 9.02 13.87 32.27
C ILE A 746 9.06 14.84 33.45
N GLU A 747 10.22 15.46 33.72
CA GLU A 747 10.37 16.48 34.77
C GLU A 747 9.43 17.67 34.55
N ASP A 748 9.33 18.18 33.33
CA ASP A 748 8.41 19.27 33.00
C ASP A 748 6.94 18.84 33.13
N LEU A 749 6.60 17.61 32.73
CA LEU A 749 5.25 17.06 32.88
C LEU A 749 4.87 16.80 34.34
N CYS A 750 5.84 16.69 35.25
CA CYS A 750 5.60 16.62 36.70
C CYS A 750 5.33 17.98 37.35
N GLN A 751 5.61 19.10 36.67
CA GLN A 751 5.52 20.43 37.27
C GLN A 751 4.08 20.88 37.51
N GLU A 752 3.93 21.78 38.49
CA GLU A 752 2.67 22.47 38.68
C GLU A 752 2.33 23.33 37.44
N GLY A 753 1.10 23.23 36.95
CA GLY A 753 0.65 23.89 35.72
C GLY A 753 0.90 23.10 34.44
N ALA A 754 1.52 21.92 34.47
CA ALA A 754 1.91 21.19 33.25
C ALA A 754 0.75 20.81 32.31
N PHE A 755 -0.46 20.69 32.84
CA PHE A 755 -1.67 20.38 32.07
C PHE A 755 -2.74 21.43 32.33
N ASP A 756 -3.41 21.88 31.26
CA ASP A 756 -4.56 22.77 31.40
C ASP A 756 -5.70 22.01 32.09
N LEU A 757 -6.28 22.61 33.13
CA LEU A 757 -7.53 22.14 33.72
C LEU A 757 -8.62 22.29 32.66
N GLU A 758 -9.31 21.21 32.32
CA GLU A 758 -10.38 21.26 31.32
C GLU A 758 -11.43 22.31 31.71
N GLU A 759 -11.80 23.17 30.75
CA GLU A 759 -13.02 23.95 30.81
C GLU A 759 -14.20 22.98 31.01
N ASP A 760 -14.96 23.22 32.07
CA ASP A 760 -16.21 22.57 32.51
C ASP A 760 -16.82 21.48 31.56
N PRO A 761 -17.09 20.24 32.02
CA PRO A 761 -17.79 19.22 31.23
C PRO A 761 -19.08 19.70 30.52
N GLU A 762 -19.76 20.73 31.01
CA GLU A 762 -20.91 21.34 30.32
C GLU A 762 -20.54 22.06 29.00
N THR A 763 -19.32 22.60 28.87
CA THR A 763 -18.84 23.22 27.62
C THR A 763 -18.45 22.20 26.55
N CYS A 764 -18.10 20.97 26.93
CA CYS A 764 -17.81 19.88 25.98
C CYS A 764 -19.06 19.30 25.29
N LEU A 765 -20.26 19.47 25.88
CA LEU A 765 -21.52 19.03 25.28
C LEU A 765 -22.02 19.94 24.14
N ILE A 766 -21.49 21.15 24.00
CA ILE A 766 -21.99 22.16 23.05
C ILE A 766 -20.95 22.45 21.96
N LYS A 767 -20.85 21.54 20.97
CA LYS A 767 -20.40 21.86 19.59
C LYS A 767 -20.69 20.75 18.57
N SER A 768 -21.62 19.83 18.85
CA SER A 768 -21.99 18.72 17.97
C SER A 768 -22.80 19.11 16.72
N ARG A 769 -23.07 20.41 16.49
CA ARG A 769 -23.94 20.86 15.37
C ARG A 769 -23.23 21.34 14.11
N ASN A 770 -21.91 21.49 14.07
CA ASN A 770 -21.19 21.88 12.86
C ASN A 770 -19.72 21.45 12.93
N ARG A 771 -19.37 20.27 12.41
CA ARG A 771 -18.02 19.93 11.94
C ARG A 771 -18.01 18.57 11.23
N ASP A 772 -17.97 18.63 9.90
CA ASP A 772 -17.92 17.47 8.99
C ASP A 772 -16.57 16.71 8.94
N SER A 773 -15.65 16.98 9.87
CA SER A 773 -14.25 16.54 9.80
C SER A 773 -13.73 15.71 10.98
N ILE A 774 -14.59 15.20 11.87
CA ILE A 774 -14.14 14.40 13.01
C ILE A 774 -14.24 12.90 12.68
N THR A 775 -13.12 12.20 12.92
CA THR A 775 -13.00 10.74 12.92
C THR A 775 -13.85 10.19 14.06
N GLN A 776 -15.12 9.89 13.79
CA GLN A 776 -15.92 9.06 14.68
C GLN A 776 -15.37 7.65 14.62
N ILE A 777 -14.66 7.22 15.67
CA ILE A 777 -14.46 5.80 15.95
C ILE A 777 -15.81 5.31 16.47
N GLY A 778 -16.60 4.69 15.59
CA GLY A 778 -17.78 3.95 16.01
C GLY A 778 -17.35 2.69 16.74
N HIS A 779 -17.35 2.72 18.07
CA HIS A 779 -17.33 1.51 18.87
C HIS A 779 -18.70 0.84 18.79
N SER A 780 -18.90 -0.03 17.80
CA SER A 780 -19.90 -1.11 17.85
C SER A 780 -19.68 -2.13 16.73
N CYS A 781 -18.62 -2.94 16.85
CA CYS A 781 -18.61 -4.25 16.18
C CYS A 781 -18.99 -5.31 17.22
N PRO A 782 -20.16 -5.99 17.10
CA PRO A 782 -20.55 -7.02 18.05
C PRO A 782 -19.67 -8.26 17.85
N VAL A 783 -19.04 -8.68 18.94
CA VAL A 783 -18.37 -9.97 19.10
C VAL A 783 -19.34 -11.08 18.65
N LEU A 784 -18.91 -11.94 17.71
CA LEU A 784 -19.63 -13.14 17.33
C LEU A 784 -19.83 -14.04 18.57
N PRO A 785 -21.05 -14.49 18.90
CA PRO A 785 -21.29 -15.27 20.10
C PRO A 785 -20.77 -16.70 19.93
N GLN A 786 -19.90 -17.11 20.86
CA GLN A 786 -19.64 -18.52 21.14
C GLN A 786 -20.90 -19.13 21.77
N PHE A 787 -21.33 -20.26 21.21
CA PHE A 787 -22.40 -21.10 21.74
C PHE A 787 -22.01 -21.65 23.12
N ILE A 788 -22.77 -21.30 24.16
CA ILE A 788 -22.87 -22.07 25.41
C ILE A 788 -24.36 -22.10 25.83
N PRO A 789 -24.93 -23.26 26.22
CA PRO A 789 -26.37 -23.39 26.41
C PRO A 789 -26.88 -22.70 27.68
N GLN A 790 -28.09 -22.17 27.56
CA GLN A 790 -28.89 -21.52 28.60
C GLN A 790 -29.07 -22.38 29.86
N THR A 791 -28.88 -21.77 31.03
CA THR A 791 -29.69 -22.08 32.22
C THR A 791 -30.07 -20.78 32.93
N HIS A 792 -31.38 -20.65 33.16
CA HIS A 792 -32.06 -19.55 33.85
C HIS A 792 -31.74 -19.54 35.35
N VAL A 793 -31.42 -18.37 35.92
CA VAL A 793 -31.76 -18.01 37.31
C VAL A 793 -32.11 -16.52 37.39
N GLU A 794 -33.13 -16.23 38.18
CA GLU A 794 -33.91 -15.00 38.29
C GLU A 794 -33.19 -13.78 38.91
N LEU A 795 -33.72 -12.61 38.55
CA LEU A 795 -33.41 -11.28 39.04
C LEU A 795 -33.73 -11.12 40.53
N ALA A 796 -32.77 -10.62 41.31
CA ALA A 796 -33.00 -9.97 42.60
C ALA A 796 -32.46 -8.52 42.57
N THR A 797 -33.24 -7.63 43.17
CA THR A 797 -33.25 -6.18 42.99
C THR A 797 -32.18 -5.42 43.79
N LEU A 798 -31.83 -4.26 43.21
CA LEU A 798 -30.78 -3.30 43.51
C LEU A 798 -30.87 -2.55 44.87
N SER A 799 -31.34 -3.19 45.94
CA SER A 799 -31.66 -2.49 47.22
C SER A 799 -30.93 -3.02 48.46
N GLU A 800 -29.90 -3.87 48.34
CA GLU A 800 -29.19 -4.45 49.51
C GLU A 800 -27.66 -4.30 49.52
N VAL A 801 -27.06 -3.47 48.65
CA VAL A 801 -25.59 -3.22 48.67
C VAL A 801 -25.23 -1.78 49.05
N ILE A 802 -26.20 -1.00 49.51
CA ILE A 802 -25.96 0.28 50.20
C ILE A 802 -26.22 0.04 51.70
N ALA A 803 -25.22 -0.55 52.36
CA ALA A 803 -25.02 -0.59 53.82
C ALA A 803 -23.54 -0.85 54.11
#